data_AF-A0A5P9NZF5-F1
#
_entry.id   AF-A0A5P9NZF5-F1
#
_cell.length_a   1.000
_cell.length_b   1.000
_cell.length_c   1.000
_cell.angle_alpha   90.00
_cell.angle_beta   90.00
_cell.angle_gamma   90.00
#
_symmetry.space_group_name_H-M   'P 1'
#
loop_
_entity.id
_entity.type
_entity.pdbx_description
1 polymer ?
#
loop_
_entity_poly.entity_id
_entity_poly.type
_entity_poly.pdbx_seq_one_letter_code
_entity_poly.pdbx_strand_id
1 'polypeptide(L)'
;MSSISEIHHKLFRLYEHYVGEPDSSTDVYGYWVFIVGYILGAAGVAVFVVGYAGSADSYTLIRGSGVTAAAGLALCLFGIVLMLPVRRIGIYASVLGLVVALSGVVFFGWAYPYNWRELGVDYSVQVITVYTLGVGLIAGVTALVPILTGRKGMFVDEEGATDDPAILTGDAIEGAQFAVFRDEHGDWQWHVLHLEALAASTESAVTRPDATQSIERVQSQISSAGLMELTTSAFRLYEDRDGTWQWTLARDDGSVVGASTGEFSARDDAEASVSFLKDRGPDADIIEIDGAAFTYAEDRDRWYWQLIDDDRTPLAGSETGHETQALAEDAAHQFVDRFGRARLLDVEHVGVELVDHADSWTWRLVDDRDDAVAACSATFDSRRDAEAAVEALLPALETASVTVAGDPAYELYDAGDKRRWRLVDEAEHVVARSPRELTAAAPVERSAEQFADHALEADVVEIEDAEYEVYPDDHAATAAAGPDDDLPVAADEPAAKPDGGTTLEYDDEPGPDWHWRLVTDDREVVAASTEPHPDADTATEAIRRVREQASEAELIEFEHAAFQVYEADSGEWRWRLIDEDGNVLADSGAEHTSRGEAAEAMMTLKEQAPDAELLEIETAAFELFVDEDDGWGWRLIDEGGQLVAEGPETHPTRGAARQAMNRLLEHLDADVRTMDRAVFQTYADDDWHWRFVLPSGDLVADDATAHPTRDELLESLDGVRESAARASSHTIGDVTVQLYESGDWHWRLLDRDREEIADSTVSYADRNTGVTAVETLQAHAVDAPIFAIEDAVIRLDNSDGWTWELVDRDREVIASAAEAVPSKDAVRSTIEDVRQLAPMAGRVDFDVASFELIADDEDRWRWRLIDEDRQTVATGTETHDSSETARAALEDVRTLIEDASILEIDSVSFELHTAENGWVWRLVDEHGSTMAESTQTYESRTKAREAMNDVKSQAPDGWITFTE
;
A
#
# COMPACT_ATOMS: atom_id res chain seq x y z
N MET A 1 33.42 23.71 -15.22
CA MET A 1 33.82 24.95 -14.51
C MET A 1 33.80 26.23 -15.37
N SER A 2 33.71 26.16 -16.70
CA SER A 2 33.75 27.34 -17.59
C SER A 2 32.59 28.34 -17.44
N SER A 3 31.39 27.91 -17.03
CA SER A 3 30.24 28.83 -16.97
C SER A 3 30.34 29.85 -15.83
N ILE A 4 30.92 29.49 -14.68
CA ILE A 4 31.10 30.38 -13.54
C ILE A 4 32.15 31.45 -13.86
N SER A 5 33.25 31.05 -14.51
CA SER A 5 34.28 31.97 -15.00
C SER A 5 33.71 32.92 -16.05
N GLU A 6 32.92 32.44 -17.01
CA GLU A 6 32.28 33.31 -18.01
C GLU A 6 31.30 34.32 -17.39
N ILE A 7 30.49 33.90 -16.42
CA ILE A 7 29.55 34.79 -15.71
C ILE A 7 30.33 35.83 -14.92
N HIS A 8 31.39 35.44 -14.23
CA HIS A 8 32.29 36.35 -13.53
C HIS A 8 32.84 37.44 -14.48
N HIS A 9 33.47 37.04 -15.59
CA HIS A 9 34.01 37.99 -16.56
C HIS A 9 32.93 38.90 -17.16
N LYS A 10 31.74 38.38 -17.46
CA LYS A 10 30.61 39.17 -17.98
C LYS A 10 30.14 40.22 -16.96
N LEU A 11 30.04 39.88 -15.68
CA LEU A 11 29.60 40.80 -14.62
C LEU A 11 30.57 41.98 -14.45
N PHE A 12 31.89 41.71 -14.51
CA PHE A 12 32.94 42.72 -14.45
C PHE A 12 32.93 43.63 -15.68
N ARG A 13 32.84 43.07 -16.88
CA ARG A 13 32.75 43.85 -18.13
C ARG A 13 31.51 44.74 -18.16
N LEU A 14 30.38 44.24 -17.67
CA LEU A 14 29.13 45.00 -17.63
C LEU A 14 29.19 46.11 -16.57
N TYR A 15 29.83 45.85 -15.43
CA TYR A 15 30.10 46.88 -14.43
C TYR A 15 31.03 47.97 -14.98
N GLU A 16 32.13 47.59 -15.63
CA GLU A 16 33.07 48.53 -16.25
C GLU A 16 32.39 49.40 -17.33
N HIS A 17 31.51 48.80 -18.14
CA HIS A 17 30.76 49.51 -19.17
C HIS A 17 29.74 50.52 -18.62
N TYR A 18 29.04 50.17 -17.53
CA TYR A 18 27.93 50.98 -17.01
C TYR A 18 28.30 51.87 -15.81
N VAL A 19 29.38 51.57 -15.09
CA VAL A 19 29.79 52.24 -13.84
C VAL A 19 31.19 52.83 -13.96
N GLY A 20 32.19 52.05 -14.37
CA GLY A 20 33.61 52.45 -14.51
C GLY A 20 34.60 51.38 -14.03
N GLU A 21 35.91 51.65 -14.11
CA GLU A 21 36.94 50.70 -13.67
C GLU A 21 36.76 50.32 -12.18
N PRO A 22 36.67 49.02 -11.84
CA PRO A 22 36.46 48.59 -10.47
C PRO A 22 37.72 48.71 -9.61
N ASP A 23 37.59 49.31 -8.42
CA ASP A 23 38.66 49.42 -7.42
C ASP A 23 38.91 48.09 -6.68
N SER A 24 37.91 47.20 -6.63
CA SER A 24 38.03 45.85 -6.08
C SER A 24 37.00 44.90 -6.67
N SER A 25 37.27 43.59 -6.57
CA SER A 25 36.30 42.57 -6.96
C SER A 25 35.01 42.61 -6.14
N THR A 26 35.09 43.06 -4.88
CA THR A 26 33.95 43.10 -3.96
C THR A 26 32.92 44.16 -4.37
N ASP A 27 33.36 45.26 -4.99
CA ASP A 27 32.49 46.35 -5.44
C ASP A 27 31.55 45.92 -6.58
N VAL A 28 32.06 45.09 -7.50
CA VAL A 28 31.29 44.55 -8.63
C VAL A 28 30.21 43.60 -8.15
N TYR A 29 30.56 42.67 -7.26
CA TYR A 29 29.58 41.74 -6.68
C TYR A 29 28.54 42.46 -5.83
N GLY A 30 28.97 43.45 -5.04
CA GLY A 30 28.06 44.28 -4.24
C GLY A 30 27.01 44.99 -5.10
N TYR A 31 27.43 45.54 -6.25
CA TYR A 31 26.53 46.17 -7.21
C TYR A 31 25.47 45.21 -7.74
N TRP A 32 25.87 44.05 -8.22
CA TRP A 32 24.93 43.09 -8.80
C TRP A 32 23.98 42.49 -7.76
N VAL A 33 24.47 42.19 -6.56
CA VAL A 33 23.63 41.75 -5.43
C VAL A 33 22.60 42.82 -5.06
N PHE A 34 23.00 44.10 -5.05
CA PHE A 34 22.08 45.21 -4.81
C PHE A 34 20.99 45.30 -5.88
N ILE A 35 21.36 45.21 -7.17
CA ILE A 35 20.42 45.28 -8.30
C ILE A 35 19.44 44.10 -8.29
N VAL A 36 19.92 42.88 -8.09
CA VAL A 36 19.07 41.67 -8.01
C VAL A 36 18.13 41.76 -6.81
N GLY A 37 18.65 42.14 -5.63
CA GLY A 37 17.83 42.39 -4.45
C GLY A 37 16.75 43.44 -4.71
N TYR A 38 17.08 44.50 -5.45
CA TYR A 38 16.14 45.58 -5.76
C TYR A 38 15.03 45.10 -6.69
N ILE A 39 15.37 44.34 -7.73
CA ILE A 39 14.40 43.75 -8.66
C ILE A 39 13.48 42.78 -7.91
N LEU A 40 14.02 41.89 -7.08
CA LEU A 40 13.24 40.95 -6.27
C LEU A 40 12.32 41.69 -5.29
N GLY A 41 12.84 42.69 -4.58
CA GLY A 41 12.08 43.53 -3.67
C GLY A 41 10.92 44.24 -4.37
N ALA A 42 11.20 44.87 -5.52
CA ALA A 42 10.21 45.57 -6.34
C ALA A 42 9.17 44.61 -6.93
N ALA A 43 9.57 43.42 -7.38
CA ALA A 43 8.67 42.39 -7.90
C ALA A 43 7.74 41.86 -6.80
N GLY A 44 8.28 41.56 -5.61
CA GLY A 44 7.48 41.14 -4.45
C GLY A 44 6.42 42.19 -4.08
N VAL A 45 6.80 43.47 -4.02
CA VAL A 45 5.86 44.58 -3.77
C VAL A 45 4.83 44.72 -4.90
N ALA A 46 5.24 44.62 -6.15
CA ALA A 46 4.33 44.71 -7.30
C ALA A 46 3.29 43.58 -7.30
N VAL A 47 3.73 42.34 -7.04
CA VAL A 47 2.84 41.17 -6.90
C VAL A 47 1.86 41.38 -5.75
N PHE A 48 2.33 41.87 -4.60
CA PHE A 48 1.46 42.21 -3.46
C PHE A 48 0.37 43.23 -3.84
N VAL A 49 0.74 44.31 -4.54
CA VAL A 49 -0.19 45.38 -4.96
C VAL A 49 -1.20 44.87 -5.99
N VAL A 50 -0.76 44.09 -6.98
CA VAL A 50 -1.64 43.52 -8.02
C VAL A 50 -2.58 42.49 -7.41
N GLY A 51 -2.08 41.61 -6.54
CA GLY A 51 -2.89 40.59 -5.87
C GLY A 51 -3.94 41.17 -4.92
N TYR A 52 -3.64 42.29 -4.27
CA TYR A 52 -4.61 43.00 -3.42
C TYR A 52 -5.79 43.61 -4.22
N ALA A 53 -5.60 43.85 -5.52
CA ALA A 53 -6.62 44.42 -6.41
C ALA A 53 -7.50 43.36 -7.10
N GLY A 54 -7.10 42.08 -7.10
CA GLY A 54 -7.83 40.98 -7.73
C GLY A 54 -8.49 40.04 -6.71
N SER A 55 -9.54 39.32 -7.11
CA SER A 55 -10.21 38.29 -6.28
C SER A 55 -9.47 36.94 -6.32
N ALA A 56 -8.13 36.96 -6.21
CA ALA A 56 -7.30 35.76 -6.20
C ALA A 56 -7.16 35.20 -4.78
N ASP A 57 -6.81 33.91 -4.68
CA ASP A 57 -6.61 33.20 -3.42
C ASP A 57 -5.60 33.93 -2.53
N SER A 58 -6.10 34.58 -1.48
CA SER A 58 -5.41 35.71 -0.84
C SER A 58 -4.19 35.27 -0.02
N TYR A 59 -4.15 34.02 0.45
CA TYR A 59 -3.07 33.54 1.33
C TYR A 59 -1.79 33.17 0.58
N THR A 60 -1.89 32.46 -0.54
CA THR A 60 -0.72 32.04 -1.34
C THR A 60 0.02 33.25 -1.91
N LEU A 61 -0.73 34.28 -2.30
CA LEU A 61 -0.20 35.51 -2.87
C LEU A 61 0.50 36.39 -1.83
N ILE A 62 -0.07 36.52 -0.62
CA ILE A 62 0.59 37.23 0.50
C ILE A 62 1.87 36.50 0.94
N ARG A 63 1.82 35.16 1.02
CA ARG A 63 2.99 34.33 1.35
C ARG A 63 4.12 34.54 0.35
N GLY A 64 3.83 34.38 -0.94
CA GLY A 64 4.83 34.52 -2.01
C GLY A 64 5.39 35.93 -2.14
N SER A 65 4.53 36.95 -2.10
CA SER A 65 4.98 38.35 -2.20
C SER A 65 5.75 38.82 -0.96
N GLY A 66 5.37 38.38 0.24
CA GLY A 66 6.08 38.66 1.49
C GLY A 66 7.46 38.04 1.54
N VAL A 67 7.58 36.76 1.14
CA VAL A 67 8.88 36.07 1.02
C VAL A 67 9.79 36.79 0.02
N THR A 68 9.27 37.10 -1.16
CA THR A 68 10.05 37.73 -2.24
C THR A 68 10.51 39.14 -1.85
N ALA A 69 9.63 39.95 -1.27
CA ALA A 69 9.95 41.32 -0.86
C ALA A 69 10.97 41.36 0.29
N ALA A 70 10.85 40.47 1.28
CA ALA A 70 11.76 40.41 2.42
C ALA A 70 13.15 39.88 2.01
N ALA A 71 13.21 38.85 1.18
CA ALA A 71 14.48 38.37 0.62
C ALA A 71 15.18 39.47 -0.20
N GLY A 72 14.44 40.16 -1.07
CA GLY A 72 14.96 41.27 -1.87
C GLY A 72 15.55 42.40 -1.03
N LEU A 73 14.86 42.81 0.05
CA LEU A 73 15.35 43.85 0.96
C LEU A 73 16.64 43.45 1.67
N ALA A 74 16.73 42.21 2.18
CA ALA A 74 17.93 41.72 2.84
C ALA A 74 19.14 41.69 1.89
N LEU A 75 18.92 41.25 0.64
CA LEU A 75 19.94 41.26 -0.42
C LEU A 75 20.38 42.69 -0.79
N CYS A 76 19.45 43.65 -0.91
CA CYS A 76 19.82 45.05 -1.14
C CYS A 76 20.75 45.60 -0.07
N LEU A 77 20.39 45.40 1.21
CA LEU A 77 21.19 45.90 2.33
C LEU A 77 22.58 45.26 2.36
N PHE A 78 22.65 43.95 2.08
CA PHE A 78 23.93 43.25 1.98
C PHE A 78 24.79 43.75 0.80
N GLY A 79 24.18 43.95 -0.38
CA GLY A 79 24.85 44.52 -1.55
C GLY A 79 25.45 45.90 -1.28
N ILE A 80 24.72 46.77 -0.55
CA ILE A 80 25.23 48.08 -0.11
C ILE A 80 26.45 47.94 0.80
N VAL A 81 26.46 46.96 1.72
CA VAL A 81 27.62 46.75 2.60
C VAL A 81 28.84 46.29 1.82
N LEU A 82 28.67 45.41 0.82
CA LEU A 82 29.77 44.97 -0.04
C LEU A 82 30.41 46.10 -0.84
N MET A 83 29.67 47.18 -1.12
CA MET A 83 30.19 48.39 -1.80
C MET A 83 30.87 49.39 -0.86
N LEU A 84 30.82 49.15 0.46
CA LEU A 84 31.50 50.00 1.42
C LEU A 84 32.91 49.45 1.67
N PRO A 85 33.89 50.32 1.96
CA PRO A 85 35.25 49.92 2.30
C PRO A 85 35.29 49.32 3.72
N VAL A 86 34.74 48.12 3.87
CA VAL A 86 34.63 47.41 5.14
C VAL A 86 35.71 46.33 5.22
N ARG A 87 36.31 46.17 6.41
CA ARG A 87 37.27 45.08 6.66
C ARG A 87 36.57 43.72 6.53
N ARG A 88 37.34 42.67 6.22
CA ARG A 88 36.86 41.27 6.13
C ARG A 88 35.91 40.86 7.28
N ILE A 89 36.20 41.28 8.50
CA ILE A 89 35.35 41.01 9.69
C ILE A 89 33.93 41.60 9.53
N GLY A 90 33.80 42.79 8.96
CA GLY A 90 32.49 43.40 8.72
C GLY A 90 31.72 42.74 7.56
N ILE A 91 32.43 42.15 6.59
CA ILE A 91 31.81 41.32 5.54
C ILE A 91 31.23 40.04 6.17
N TYR A 92 32.02 39.30 6.98
CA TYR A 92 31.53 38.11 7.69
C TYR A 92 30.34 38.42 8.61
N ALA A 93 30.38 39.53 9.34
CA ALA A 93 29.26 39.96 10.17
C ALA A 93 27.98 40.24 9.35
N SER A 94 28.13 40.77 8.14
CA SER A 94 27.01 41.06 7.23
C SER A 94 26.49 39.80 6.55
N VAL A 95 27.36 38.84 6.21
CA VAL A 95 26.97 37.51 5.73
C VAL A 95 26.16 36.77 6.80
N LEU A 96 26.64 36.79 8.05
CA LEU A 96 25.89 36.22 9.18
C LEU A 96 24.52 36.91 9.33
N GLY A 97 24.48 38.23 9.24
CA GLY A 97 23.22 38.99 9.24
C GLY A 97 22.28 38.59 8.11
N LEU A 98 22.80 38.38 6.89
CA LEU A 98 22.02 37.92 5.74
C LEU A 98 21.45 36.52 5.95
N VAL A 99 22.25 35.57 6.45
CA VAL A 99 21.79 34.20 6.75
C VAL A 99 20.68 34.22 7.80
N VAL A 100 20.84 35.00 8.87
CA VAL A 100 19.81 35.16 9.91
C VAL A 100 18.55 35.79 9.33
N ALA A 101 18.67 36.82 8.47
CA ALA A 101 17.53 37.44 7.82
C ALA A 101 16.79 36.45 6.91
N LEU A 102 17.49 35.74 6.03
CA LEU A 102 16.90 34.74 5.12
C LEU A 102 16.26 33.57 5.88
N SER A 103 16.86 33.14 6.99
CA SER A 103 16.24 32.15 7.89
C SER A 103 14.91 32.65 8.45
N GLY A 104 14.82 33.95 8.80
CA GLY A 104 13.57 34.59 9.17
C GLY A 104 12.54 34.63 8.03
N VAL A 105 12.98 34.80 6.78
CA VAL A 105 12.11 34.74 5.59
C VAL A 105 11.55 33.33 5.35
N VAL A 106 12.40 32.30 5.45
CA VAL A 106 11.96 30.89 5.33
C VAL A 106 10.98 30.55 6.45
N PHE A 107 11.28 30.98 7.68
CA PHE A 107 10.40 30.77 8.83
C PHE A 107 9.04 31.48 8.65
N PHE A 108 9.01 32.69 8.09
CA PHE A 108 7.77 33.36 7.68
C PHE A 108 6.99 32.52 6.65
N GLY A 109 7.70 32.03 5.62
CA GLY A 109 7.12 31.16 4.60
C GLY A 109 6.47 29.92 5.20
N TRP A 110 7.07 29.27 6.20
CA TRP A 110 6.47 28.10 6.85
C TRP A 110 5.31 28.46 7.80
N ALA A 111 5.45 29.52 8.60
CA ALA A 111 4.44 29.88 9.61
C ALA A 111 3.15 30.47 9.02
N TYR A 112 3.23 31.17 7.88
CA TYR A 112 2.08 31.80 7.24
C TYR A 112 1.33 30.82 6.30
N PRO A 113 -0.02 30.74 6.32
CA PRO A 113 -0.96 31.55 7.11
C PRO A 113 -1.38 30.94 8.45
N TYR A 114 -1.15 29.64 8.67
CA TYR A 114 -1.84 28.86 9.71
C TYR A 114 -1.35 29.10 11.15
N ASN A 115 -0.14 29.62 11.32
CA ASN A 115 0.53 29.83 12.61
C ASN A 115 0.95 31.31 12.80
N TRP A 116 0.13 32.24 12.29
CA TRP A 116 0.46 33.67 12.17
C TRP A 116 -0.70 34.55 12.64
N ARG A 117 -0.45 35.46 13.59
CA ARG A 117 -1.45 36.43 14.13
C ARG A 117 -2.73 35.74 14.63
N GLU A 118 -2.60 35.01 15.74
CA GLU A 118 -3.70 34.35 16.46
C GLU A 118 -4.42 33.19 15.71
N LEU A 119 -3.95 32.82 14.51
CA LEU A 119 -4.24 31.52 13.89
C LEU A 119 -3.23 30.50 14.42
N GLY A 120 -3.70 29.39 14.99
CA GLY A 120 -2.85 28.29 15.48
C GLY A 120 -1.91 28.70 16.63
N VAL A 121 -0.67 28.17 16.61
CA VAL A 121 0.39 28.62 17.52
C VAL A 121 1.05 29.86 16.92
N ASP A 122 0.85 31.03 17.53
CA ASP A 122 1.32 32.29 16.95
C ASP A 122 2.85 32.44 17.02
N TYR A 123 3.53 32.27 15.89
CA TYR A 123 4.98 32.48 15.72
C TYR A 123 5.35 33.87 15.19
N SER A 124 4.40 34.80 15.07
CA SER A 124 4.64 36.10 14.41
C SER A 124 5.74 36.92 15.07
N VAL A 125 5.85 36.90 16.40
CA VAL A 125 6.88 37.61 17.15
C VAL A 125 8.27 37.01 16.89
N GLN A 126 8.37 35.68 16.88
CA GLN A 126 9.63 34.95 16.69
C GLN A 126 10.17 35.18 15.27
N VAL A 127 9.33 35.05 14.25
CA VAL A 127 9.68 35.32 12.86
C VAL A 127 10.17 36.76 12.67
N ILE A 128 9.44 37.76 13.17
CA ILE A 128 9.82 39.18 13.06
C ILE A 128 11.13 39.45 13.80
N THR A 129 11.32 38.84 14.97
CA THR A 129 12.55 39.00 15.77
C THR A 129 13.76 38.47 15.01
N VAL A 130 13.70 37.26 14.46
CA VAL A 130 14.80 36.65 13.69
C VAL A 130 15.14 37.52 12.48
N TYR A 131 14.13 37.90 11.69
CA TYR A 131 14.35 38.72 10.50
C TYR A 131 14.94 40.10 10.84
N THR A 132 14.41 40.77 11.87
CA THR A 132 14.91 42.09 12.31
C THR A 132 16.30 42.02 12.88
N LEU A 133 16.66 40.93 13.59
CA LEU A 133 18.02 40.72 14.11
C LEU A 133 19.03 40.56 12.97
N GLY A 134 18.67 39.80 11.93
CA GLY A 134 19.48 39.64 10.73
C GLY A 134 19.69 40.96 9.99
N VAL A 135 18.60 41.68 9.69
CA VAL A 135 18.66 43.02 9.08
C VAL A 135 19.42 44.01 9.96
N GLY A 136 19.26 43.94 11.28
CA GLY A 136 19.96 44.78 12.24
C GLY A 136 21.46 44.54 12.29
N LEU A 137 21.92 43.29 12.10
CA LEU A 137 23.33 42.97 11.96
C LEU A 137 23.91 43.60 10.68
N ILE A 138 23.21 43.47 9.55
CA ILE A 138 23.64 44.07 8.26
C ILE A 138 23.69 45.60 8.39
N ALA A 139 22.59 46.22 8.84
CA ALA A 139 22.51 47.68 8.98
C ALA A 139 23.47 48.22 10.06
N GLY A 140 23.74 47.43 11.08
CA GLY A 140 24.71 47.74 12.13
C GLY A 140 26.11 47.91 11.57
N VAL A 141 26.52 47.06 10.62
CA VAL A 141 27.80 47.20 9.92
C VAL A 141 27.85 48.52 9.16
N THR A 142 26.81 48.86 8.38
CA THR A 142 26.68 50.14 7.67
C THR A 142 26.78 51.36 8.60
N ALA A 143 26.11 51.31 9.76
CA ALA A 143 26.13 52.41 10.74
C ALA A 143 27.47 52.54 11.48
N LEU A 144 28.24 51.45 11.58
CA LEU A 144 29.55 51.43 12.24
C LEU A 144 30.69 51.89 11.31
N VAL A 145 30.49 51.88 9.98
CA VAL A 145 31.49 52.29 8.97
C VAL A 145 32.05 53.69 9.27
N PRO A 146 31.24 54.76 9.50
CA PRO A 146 31.76 56.10 9.78
C PRO A 146 32.52 56.22 11.11
N ILE A 147 32.22 55.32 12.07
CA ILE A 147 32.81 55.34 13.42
C ILE A 147 34.15 54.60 13.44
N LEU A 148 34.26 53.50 12.70
CA LEU A 148 35.49 52.69 12.61
C LEU A 148 36.55 53.29 11.67
N THR A 149 36.14 54.04 10.65
CA THR A 149 37.07 54.62 9.65
C THR A 149 37.59 56.01 10.00
N GLY A 150 37.32 56.52 11.21
CA GLY A 150 37.51 57.91 11.61
C GLY A 150 38.86 58.56 11.28
N ARG A 151 38.97 59.18 10.09
CA ARG A 151 39.64 60.47 9.83
C ARG A 151 39.34 61.05 8.42
N LYS A 152 38.50 62.09 8.39
CA LYS A 152 38.37 63.23 7.44
C LYS A 152 38.31 62.99 5.91
N GLY A 153 37.16 63.37 5.33
CA GLY A 153 37.10 64.10 4.05
C GLY A 153 36.23 63.49 2.96
N MET A 154 34.90 63.53 3.10
CA MET A 154 33.97 63.33 1.99
C MET A 154 33.43 64.71 1.58
N PHE A 155 33.61 65.05 0.30
CA PHE A 155 33.15 66.21 -0.49
C PHE A 155 34.06 67.46 -0.59
N VAL A 156 34.25 67.89 -1.87
CA VAL A 156 34.81 69.16 -2.43
C VAL A 156 36.34 69.11 -2.72
N ASP A 157 36.91 69.29 -3.93
CA ASP A 157 36.49 69.85 -5.24
C ASP A 157 37.28 69.20 -6.42
N GLU A 158 36.76 69.40 -7.65
CA GLU A 158 37.33 69.12 -8.97
C GLU A 158 38.77 69.66 -9.18
N GLU A 159 39.63 68.93 -9.89
CA GLU A 159 40.44 69.45 -11.01
C GLU A 159 41.28 68.34 -11.66
N GLY A 160 41.25 68.31 -12.99
CA GLY A 160 41.99 67.33 -13.80
C GLY A 160 43.49 67.34 -13.51
N ALA A 161 44.01 66.17 -13.14
CA ALA A 161 45.39 65.83 -13.36
C ALA A 161 45.41 64.88 -14.56
N THR A 162 45.81 65.41 -15.71
CA THR A 162 46.44 64.61 -16.75
C THR A 162 47.55 63.79 -16.09
N ASP A 163 47.46 62.47 -16.14
CA ASP A 163 48.63 61.59 -16.00
C ASP A 163 49.53 61.79 -17.24
N ASP A 164 50.18 62.93 -17.29
CA ASP A 164 51.42 63.09 -18.05
C ASP A 164 52.51 62.38 -17.21
N PRO A 165 53.29 61.46 -17.80
CA PRO A 165 54.27 60.67 -17.07
C PRO A 165 55.29 61.58 -16.38
N ALA A 166 55.72 61.20 -15.18
CA ALA A 166 56.79 61.88 -14.47
C ALA A 166 58.02 62.00 -15.38
N ILE A 167 58.50 63.24 -15.54
CA ILE A 167 59.69 63.57 -16.32
C ILE A 167 60.87 62.74 -15.77
N LEU A 168 61.34 61.82 -16.61
CA LEU A 168 62.53 60.99 -16.44
C LEU A 168 63.72 61.84 -15.99
N THR A 169 64.19 61.60 -14.76
CA THR A 169 65.50 62.07 -14.30
C THR A 169 66.51 60.96 -14.61
N GLY A 170 67.61 61.32 -15.27
CA GLY A 170 68.49 60.43 -16.04
C GLY A 170 69.34 59.39 -15.28
N ASP A 171 68.91 58.90 -14.12
CA ASP A 171 69.52 57.74 -13.43
C ASP A 171 68.63 56.48 -13.46
N ALA A 172 67.38 56.56 -13.97
CA ALA A 172 66.41 55.46 -13.98
C ALA A 172 66.37 54.63 -15.29
N ILE A 173 67.28 54.86 -16.25
CA ILE A 173 67.23 54.24 -17.58
C ILE A 173 67.94 52.86 -17.62
N GLU A 174 68.52 52.39 -16.52
CA GLU A 174 69.24 51.11 -16.47
C GLU A 174 68.51 49.95 -15.75
N GLY A 175 67.31 50.18 -15.17
CA GLY A 175 66.53 49.14 -14.47
C GLY A 175 65.48 48.43 -15.35
N ALA A 176 64.93 47.30 -14.88
CA ALA A 176 63.86 46.60 -15.60
C ALA A 176 62.50 47.33 -15.49
N GLN A 177 61.65 47.22 -16.51
CA GLN A 177 60.30 47.79 -16.55
C GLN A 177 59.27 46.65 -16.49
N PHE A 178 58.27 46.77 -15.60
CA PHE A 178 57.07 45.94 -15.63
C PHE A 178 56.04 46.59 -16.54
N ALA A 179 55.89 46.09 -17.77
CA ALA A 179 54.86 46.53 -18.69
C ALA A 179 53.58 45.73 -18.44
N VAL A 180 52.54 46.41 -17.94
CA VAL A 180 51.22 45.83 -17.66
C VAL A 180 50.27 46.17 -18.80
N PHE A 181 49.61 45.17 -19.36
CA PHE A 181 48.73 45.29 -20.53
C PHE A 181 47.48 44.43 -20.34
N ARG A 182 46.43 44.70 -21.12
CA ARG A 182 45.23 43.83 -21.14
C ARG A 182 45.39 42.70 -22.15
N ASP A 183 44.99 41.50 -21.77
CA ASP A 183 44.93 40.33 -22.64
C ASP A 183 43.66 40.34 -23.52
N GLU A 184 43.44 39.27 -24.29
CA GLU A 184 42.27 39.13 -25.17
C GLU A 184 40.93 39.04 -24.41
N HIS A 185 40.97 38.68 -23.14
CA HIS A 185 39.79 38.54 -22.27
C HIS A 185 39.47 39.84 -21.50
N GLY A 186 40.41 40.78 -21.48
CA GLY A 186 40.32 42.08 -20.82
C GLY A 186 41.00 42.12 -19.45
N ASP A 187 41.70 41.05 -19.07
CA ASP A 187 42.42 40.94 -17.79
C ASP A 187 43.84 41.50 -17.92
N TRP A 188 44.41 41.94 -16.82
CA TRP A 188 45.74 42.53 -16.77
C TRP A 188 46.83 41.46 -16.63
N GLN A 189 47.78 41.45 -17.57
CA GLN A 189 49.02 40.67 -17.51
C GLN A 189 50.23 41.60 -17.51
N TRP A 190 51.38 41.11 -17.07
CA TRP A 190 52.60 41.91 -17.07
C TRP A 190 53.82 41.17 -17.62
N HIS A 191 54.71 41.91 -18.28
CA HIS A 191 56.03 41.45 -18.71
C HIS A 191 57.15 42.27 -18.06
N VAL A 192 58.26 41.61 -17.73
CA VAL A 192 59.52 42.27 -17.33
C VAL A 192 60.37 42.55 -18.56
N LEU A 193 60.67 43.82 -18.81
CA LEU A 193 61.46 44.31 -19.94
C LEU A 193 62.78 44.91 -19.43
N HIS A 194 63.94 44.48 -19.93
CA HIS A 194 65.23 45.16 -19.63
C HIS A 194 65.99 45.60 -20.87
N LEU A 195 65.49 45.23 -22.07
CA LEU A 195 65.91 45.60 -23.44
C LEU A 195 65.08 44.74 -24.41
N GLU A 196 64.78 43.52 -23.96
CA GLU A 196 63.84 42.55 -24.51
C GLU A 196 62.92 42.06 -23.37
N ALA A 197 61.82 41.37 -23.71
CA ALA A 197 60.99 40.70 -22.71
C ALA A 197 61.76 39.52 -22.13
N LEU A 198 61.93 39.53 -20.81
CA LEU A 198 62.68 38.52 -20.06
C LEU A 198 61.76 37.56 -19.30
N ALA A 199 60.64 38.07 -18.79
CA ALA A 199 59.70 37.31 -17.97
C ALA A 199 58.26 37.76 -18.23
N ALA A 200 57.30 36.86 -18.06
CA ALA A 200 55.87 37.14 -18.11
C ALA A 200 55.15 36.58 -16.88
N SER A 201 54.06 37.23 -16.50
CA SER A 201 53.08 36.67 -15.56
C SER A 201 52.36 35.48 -16.18
N THR A 202 52.26 34.38 -15.45
CA THR A 202 51.49 33.21 -15.90
C THR A 202 49.98 33.39 -15.64
N GLU A 203 49.61 34.13 -14.59
CA GLU A 203 48.22 34.43 -14.24
C GLU A 203 47.81 35.82 -14.74
N SER A 204 46.57 35.94 -15.23
CA SER A 204 45.93 37.22 -15.52
C SER A 204 45.20 37.75 -14.28
N ALA A 205 45.20 39.06 -14.11
CA ALA A 205 44.55 39.73 -12.99
C ALA A 205 43.36 40.56 -13.47
N VAL A 206 42.17 40.27 -12.94
CA VAL A 206 40.91 40.92 -13.38
C VAL A 206 40.90 42.43 -13.11
N THR A 207 41.63 42.89 -12.09
CA THR A 207 41.70 44.32 -11.73
C THR A 207 43.14 44.84 -11.75
N ARG A 208 43.29 46.13 -12.04
CA ARG A 208 44.59 46.82 -12.04
C ARG A 208 45.30 46.73 -10.67
N PRO A 209 44.61 46.86 -9.51
CA PRO A 209 45.20 46.62 -8.20
C PRO A 209 45.74 45.19 -8.01
N ASP A 210 45.02 44.18 -8.48
CA ASP A 210 45.45 42.77 -8.37
C ASP A 210 46.73 42.52 -9.21
N ALA A 211 46.79 43.09 -10.42
CA ALA A 211 47.99 43.05 -11.26
C ALA A 211 49.19 43.70 -10.57
N THR A 212 48.97 44.87 -9.96
CA THR A 212 50.01 45.59 -9.19
C THR A 212 50.50 44.76 -8.02
N GLN A 213 49.59 44.13 -7.27
CA GLN A 213 49.93 43.26 -6.14
C GLN A 213 50.75 42.03 -6.58
N SER A 214 50.44 41.45 -7.74
CA SER A 214 51.22 40.33 -8.29
C SER A 214 52.67 40.72 -8.62
N ILE A 215 52.86 41.94 -9.16
CA ILE A 215 54.20 42.51 -9.44
C ILE A 215 54.96 42.74 -8.14
N GLU A 216 54.33 43.38 -7.14
CA GLU A 216 54.95 43.63 -5.84
C GLU A 216 55.38 42.32 -5.13
N ARG A 217 54.61 41.23 -5.31
CA ARG A 217 54.98 39.90 -4.81
C ARG A 217 56.26 39.40 -5.46
N VAL A 218 56.36 39.46 -6.79
CA VAL A 218 57.58 39.10 -7.52
C VAL A 218 58.76 39.97 -7.09
N GLN A 219 58.59 41.30 -7.03
CA GLN A 219 59.66 42.23 -6.63
C GLN A 219 60.20 41.94 -5.23
N SER A 220 59.32 41.64 -4.27
CA SER A 220 59.69 41.38 -2.88
C SER A 220 60.38 40.04 -2.67
N GLN A 221 60.04 39.01 -3.46
CA GLN A 221 60.49 37.63 -3.25
C GLN A 221 61.61 37.16 -4.20
N ILE A 222 61.74 37.75 -5.39
CA ILE A 222 62.67 37.28 -6.43
C ILE A 222 64.14 37.40 -6.01
N SER A 223 64.49 38.39 -5.19
CA SER A 223 65.86 38.59 -4.69
C SER A 223 66.36 37.41 -3.84
N SER A 224 65.45 36.78 -3.09
CA SER A 224 65.73 35.60 -2.26
C SER A 224 65.63 34.27 -3.02
N ALA A 225 65.22 34.29 -4.29
CA ALA A 225 64.85 33.07 -4.99
C ALA A 225 66.01 32.06 -5.13
N GLY A 226 65.78 30.80 -4.74
CA GLY A 226 66.70 29.67 -4.95
C GLY A 226 66.87 29.28 -6.42
N LEU A 227 67.67 28.23 -6.69
CA LEU A 227 67.78 27.61 -8.01
C LEU A 227 67.49 26.11 -7.87
N MET A 228 66.50 25.63 -8.61
CA MET A 228 66.13 24.22 -8.73
C MET A 228 66.27 23.79 -10.19
N GLU A 229 66.93 22.69 -10.47
CA GLU A 229 67.12 22.20 -11.85
C GLU A 229 66.46 20.84 -12.02
N LEU A 230 65.53 20.75 -12.97
CA LEU A 230 64.92 19.49 -13.38
C LEU A 230 65.75 18.90 -14.52
N THR A 231 66.42 17.79 -14.23
CA THR A 231 67.24 17.05 -15.21
C THR A 231 66.65 15.67 -15.54
N THR A 232 65.64 15.27 -14.78
CA THR A 232 64.85 14.04 -14.89
C THR A 232 63.48 14.31 -14.26
N SER A 233 62.58 13.32 -14.25
CA SER A 233 61.31 13.45 -13.54
C SER A 233 61.52 13.70 -12.05
N ALA A 234 60.58 14.41 -11.42
CA ALA A 234 60.68 14.70 -10.00
C ALA A 234 59.32 14.83 -9.33
N PHE A 235 59.23 14.33 -8.10
CA PHE A 235 58.19 14.68 -7.14
C PHE A 235 58.58 16.00 -6.47
N ARG A 236 57.77 17.05 -6.68
CA ARG A 236 57.92 18.35 -6.03
C ARG A 236 57.00 18.41 -4.82
N LEU A 237 57.55 18.46 -3.61
CA LEU A 237 56.82 18.61 -2.35
C LEU A 237 56.83 20.08 -1.94
N TYR A 238 55.68 20.62 -1.55
CA TYR A 238 55.55 22.01 -1.10
C TYR A 238 54.45 22.15 -0.03
N GLU A 239 54.55 23.20 0.78
CA GLU A 239 53.53 23.57 1.79
C GLU A 239 52.61 24.63 1.17
N ASP A 240 51.32 24.36 1.09
CA ASP A 240 50.30 25.31 0.63
C ASP A 240 50.02 26.39 1.72
N ARG A 241 49.32 27.46 1.34
CA ARG A 241 49.06 28.64 2.18
C ARG A 241 48.32 28.35 3.49
N ASP A 242 47.61 27.24 3.55
CA ASP A 242 46.86 26.79 4.72
C ASP A 242 47.69 25.89 5.67
N GLY A 243 48.98 25.68 5.37
CA GLY A 243 49.92 24.91 6.18
C GLY A 243 49.90 23.40 5.90
N THR A 244 49.23 23.00 4.83
CA THR A 244 49.10 21.63 4.35
C THR A 244 50.14 21.32 3.30
N TRP A 245 50.70 20.12 3.33
CA TRP A 245 51.68 19.65 2.37
C TRP A 245 50.99 18.98 1.18
N GLN A 246 51.54 19.20 -0.01
CA GLN A 246 51.09 18.58 -1.26
C GLN A 246 52.31 18.16 -2.08
N TRP A 247 52.09 17.32 -3.09
CA TRP A 247 53.14 16.98 -4.05
C TRP A 247 52.63 16.92 -5.49
N THR A 248 53.51 17.24 -6.44
CA THR A 248 53.27 17.06 -7.88
C THR A 248 54.37 16.23 -8.53
N LEU A 249 54.01 15.32 -9.44
CA LEU A 249 54.94 14.59 -10.28
C LEU A 249 55.15 15.35 -11.58
N ALA A 250 56.38 15.74 -11.84
CA ALA A 250 56.78 16.50 -13.01
C ALA A 250 57.72 15.71 -13.92
N ARG A 251 57.62 15.93 -15.23
CA ARG A 251 58.60 15.49 -16.23
C ARG A 251 59.85 16.38 -16.17
N ASP A 252 60.88 15.97 -16.89
CA ASP A 252 62.12 16.75 -17.09
C ASP A 252 61.89 18.06 -17.87
N ASP A 253 60.79 18.14 -18.62
CA ASP A 253 60.33 19.36 -19.30
C ASP A 253 59.48 20.31 -18.43
N GLY A 254 59.33 20.00 -17.14
CA GLY A 254 58.59 20.83 -16.19
C GLY A 254 57.08 20.62 -16.18
N SER A 255 56.51 19.92 -17.16
CA SER A 255 55.07 19.58 -17.21
C SER A 255 54.69 18.66 -16.04
N VAL A 256 53.50 18.86 -15.49
CA VAL A 256 52.97 18.07 -14.38
C VAL A 256 52.07 16.98 -14.94
N VAL A 257 52.33 15.73 -14.55
CA VAL A 257 51.58 14.55 -15.02
C VAL A 257 50.71 13.92 -13.94
N GLY A 258 50.99 14.22 -12.67
CA GLY A 258 50.20 13.74 -11.56
C GLY A 258 50.35 14.63 -10.33
N ALA A 259 49.38 14.57 -9.44
CA ALA A 259 49.37 15.30 -8.17
C ALA A 259 48.79 14.44 -7.05
N SER A 260 49.10 14.81 -5.80
CA SER A 260 48.44 14.26 -4.63
C SER A 260 46.95 14.61 -4.64
N THR A 261 46.09 13.63 -4.36
CA THR A 261 44.64 13.85 -4.28
C THR A 261 44.23 14.49 -2.95
N GLY A 262 45.06 14.34 -1.91
CA GLY A 262 44.83 14.89 -0.58
C GLY A 262 45.89 15.89 -0.15
N GLU A 263 45.53 16.67 0.87
CA GLU A 263 46.41 17.56 1.62
C GLU A 263 46.94 16.83 2.86
N PHE A 264 48.23 16.95 3.10
CA PHE A 264 48.91 16.28 4.20
C PHE A 264 49.17 17.26 5.34
N SER A 265 48.88 16.88 6.58
CA SER A 265 49.10 17.78 7.73
C SER A 265 50.59 17.97 8.06
N ALA A 266 51.44 17.06 7.60
CA ALA A 266 52.87 17.10 7.81
C ALA A 266 53.61 16.70 6.54
N ARG A 267 54.83 17.24 6.40
CA ARG A 267 55.77 16.88 5.34
C ARG A 267 55.98 15.36 5.24
N ASP A 268 56.21 14.71 6.38
CA ASP A 268 56.52 13.27 6.42
C ASP A 268 55.37 12.43 5.85
N ASP A 269 54.13 12.89 5.98
CA ASP A 269 52.95 12.21 5.43
C ASP A 269 52.91 12.34 3.89
N ALA A 270 53.26 13.53 3.36
CA ALA A 270 53.39 13.74 1.92
C ALA A 270 54.54 12.92 1.31
N GLU A 271 55.68 12.85 2.00
CA GLU A 271 56.82 12.02 1.61
C GLU A 271 56.49 10.52 1.67
N ALA A 272 55.69 10.09 2.65
CA ALA A 272 55.17 8.72 2.73
C ALA A 272 54.24 8.38 1.56
N SER A 273 53.36 9.31 1.16
CA SER A 273 52.51 9.15 -0.03
C SER A 273 53.32 9.00 -1.32
N VAL A 274 54.37 9.82 -1.50
CA VAL A 274 55.31 9.67 -2.63
C VAL A 274 56.04 8.34 -2.57
N SER A 275 56.51 7.93 -1.39
CA SER A 275 57.20 6.64 -1.20
C SER A 275 56.28 5.46 -1.54
N PHE A 276 55.02 5.51 -1.11
CA PHE A 276 54.00 4.51 -1.49
C PHE A 276 53.83 4.44 -3.01
N LEU A 277 53.69 5.58 -3.69
CA LEU A 277 53.56 5.63 -5.15
C LEU A 277 54.81 5.09 -5.85
N LYS A 278 56.02 5.38 -5.35
CA LYS A 278 57.27 4.83 -5.90
C LYS A 278 57.41 3.33 -5.69
N ASP A 279 56.96 2.81 -4.55
CA ASP A 279 57.09 1.40 -4.20
C ASP A 279 56.02 0.53 -4.87
N ARG A 280 54.79 1.03 -4.99
CA ARG A 280 53.62 0.28 -5.48
C ARG A 280 53.24 0.61 -6.91
N GLY A 281 53.43 1.87 -7.33
CA GLY A 281 52.96 2.38 -8.62
C GLY A 281 53.48 1.61 -9.83
N PRO A 282 54.79 1.37 -10.00
CA PRO A 282 55.32 0.70 -11.19
C PRO A 282 54.68 -0.68 -11.47
N ASP A 283 54.39 -1.44 -10.41
CA ASP A 283 53.84 -2.80 -10.47
C ASP A 283 52.32 -2.87 -10.19
N ALA A 284 51.65 -1.73 -9.99
CA ALA A 284 50.21 -1.70 -9.69
C ALA A 284 49.38 -2.28 -10.85
N ASP A 285 48.23 -2.88 -10.57
CA ASP A 285 47.33 -3.36 -11.62
C ASP A 285 46.56 -2.20 -12.27
N ILE A 286 46.00 -2.41 -13.47
CA ILE A 286 45.13 -1.41 -14.13
C ILE A 286 43.68 -1.90 -14.08
N ILE A 287 42.83 -1.11 -13.44
CA ILE A 287 41.39 -1.30 -13.34
C ILE A 287 40.70 -0.41 -14.39
N GLU A 288 39.80 -1.00 -15.17
CA GLU A 288 38.89 -0.30 -16.08
C GLU A 288 37.50 -0.89 -15.83
N ILE A 289 36.58 -0.05 -15.34
CA ILE A 289 35.18 -0.43 -15.09
C ILE A 289 34.38 0.03 -16.32
N ASP A 290 33.96 -0.90 -17.16
CA ASP A 290 33.09 -0.62 -18.30
C ASP A 290 31.62 -0.72 -17.86
N GLY A 291 31.11 0.38 -17.32
CA GLY A 291 29.75 0.51 -16.79
C GLY A 291 29.53 -0.13 -15.41
N ALA A 292 30.01 -1.36 -15.18
CA ALA A 292 29.93 -1.99 -13.86
C ALA A 292 31.00 -3.06 -13.62
N ALA A 293 31.20 -3.39 -12.34
CA ALA A 293 32.11 -4.45 -11.90
C ALA A 293 31.61 -5.15 -10.63
N PHE A 294 31.99 -6.43 -10.49
CA PHE A 294 31.90 -7.15 -9.23
C PHE A 294 33.18 -6.99 -8.41
N THR A 295 33.02 -6.55 -7.17
CA THR A 295 34.07 -6.54 -6.15
C THR A 295 33.77 -7.55 -5.06
N TYR A 296 34.81 -8.06 -4.40
CA TYR A 296 34.71 -9.08 -3.37
C TYR A 296 35.43 -8.59 -2.12
N ALA A 297 34.79 -8.75 -0.96
CA ALA A 297 35.36 -8.33 0.32
C ALA A 297 35.17 -9.43 1.38
N GLU A 298 36.17 -9.58 2.24
CA GLU A 298 36.11 -10.49 3.38
C GLU A 298 35.67 -9.73 4.65
N ASP A 299 34.55 -10.14 5.25
CA ASP A 299 34.12 -9.72 6.58
C ASP A 299 33.89 -10.96 7.46
N ARG A 300 34.49 -10.95 8.67
CA ARG A 300 34.36 -12.04 9.67
C ARG A 300 34.57 -13.46 9.09
N ASP A 301 35.65 -13.66 8.35
CA ASP A 301 36.00 -14.93 7.69
C ASP A 301 34.96 -15.41 6.65
N ARG A 302 34.16 -14.49 6.09
CA ARG A 302 33.19 -14.74 5.03
C ARG A 302 33.35 -13.74 3.89
N TRP A 303 33.21 -14.22 2.67
CA TRP A 303 33.36 -13.46 1.44
C TRP A 303 32.02 -12.98 0.92
N TYR A 304 31.89 -11.69 0.65
CA TYR A 304 30.72 -11.06 0.10
C TYR A 304 31.05 -10.48 -1.27
N TRP A 305 30.10 -10.51 -2.19
CA TRP A 305 30.22 -9.84 -3.48
C TRP A 305 29.35 -8.58 -3.50
N GLN A 306 29.80 -7.58 -4.25
CA GLN A 306 29.07 -6.33 -4.47
C GLN A 306 29.21 -5.93 -5.93
N LEU A 307 28.08 -5.60 -6.57
CA LEU A 307 28.04 -4.99 -7.89
C LEU A 307 28.13 -3.47 -7.72
N ILE A 308 29.11 -2.85 -8.37
CA ILE A 308 29.31 -1.41 -8.39
C ILE A 308 29.23 -0.88 -9.82
N ASP A 309 28.80 0.37 -9.98
CA ASP A 309 28.92 1.10 -11.26
C ASP A 309 30.33 1.67 -11.47
N ASP A 310 30.52 2.42 -12.55
CA ASP A 310 31.76 3.11 -12.92
C ASP A 310 32.15 4.28 -11.99
N ASP A 311 31.18 4.86 -11.28
CA ASP A 311 31.40 5.82 -10.19
C ASP A 311 31.73 5.15 -8.84
N ARG A 312 31.72 3.81 -8.80
CA ARG A 312 31.83 2.96 -7.61
C ARG A 312 30.63 3.06 -6.65
N THR A 313 29.49 3.54 -7.13
CA THR A 313 28.23 3.45 -6.41
C THR A 313 27.80 1.99 -6.36
N PRO A 314 27.51 1.45 -5.17
CA PRO A 314 27.04 0.09 -5.08
C PRO A 314 25.59 -0.02 -5.55
N LEU A 315 25.32 -0.99 -6.42
CA LEU A 315 24.01 -1.24 -7.00
C LEU A 315 23.33 -2.44 -6.34
N ALA A 316 24.08 -3.51 -6.08
CA ALA A 316 23.59 -4.76 -5.49
C ALA A 316 24.67 -5.44 -4.66
N GLY A 317 24.27 -6.28 -3.70
CA GLY A 317 25.21 -7.09 -2.93
C GLY A 317 24.63 -8.42 -2.48
N SER A 318 25.51 -9.34 -2.08
CA SER A 318 25.13 -10.56 -1.37
C SER A 318 24.77 -10.25 0.08
N GLU A 319 23.62 -10.74 0.53
CA GLU A 319 23.24 -10.74 1.96
C GLU A 319 23.96 -11.85 2.73
N THR A 320 24.21 -12.99 2.07
CA THR A 320 24.84 -14.15 2.67
C THR A 320 26.33 -14.20 2.33
N GLY A 321 27.18 -14.30 3.35
CA GLY A 321 28.63 -14.42 3.16
C GLY A 321 29.01 -15.85 2.77
N HIS A 322 30.06 -16.02 1.98
CA HIS A 322 30.53 -17.32 1.46
C HIS A 322 31.85 -17.75 2.11
N GLU A 323 32.14 -19.05 2.17
CA GLU A 323 33.36 -19.55 2.86
C GLU A 323 34.66 -19.20 2.13
N THR A 324 34.61 -18.93 0.82
CA THR A 324 35.78 -18.60 0.00
C THR A 324 35.39 -17.58 -1.06
N GLN A 325 36.37 -16.79 -1.53
CA GLN A 325 36.17 -15.84 -2.62
C GLN A 325 35.61 -16.54 -3.88
N ALA A 326 36.10 -17.73 -4.22
CA ALA A 326 35.62 -18.49 -5.37
C ALA A 326 34.14 -18.87 -5.28
N LEU A 327 33.61 -19.10 -4.07
CA LEU A 327 32.18 -19.33 -3.87
C LEU A 327 31.36 -18.05 -3.99
N ALA A 328 31.90 -16.90 -3.56
CA ALA A 328 31.27 -15.60 -3.77
C ALA A 328 31.24 -15.24 -5.26
N GLU A 329 32.29 -15.54 -6.01
CA GLU A 329 32.35 -15.38 -7.47
C GLU A 329 31.30 -16.25 -8.18
N ASP A 330 31.17 -17.51 -7.79
CA ASP A 330 30.13 -18.40 -8.33
C ASP A 330 28.72 -17.88 -8.00
N ALA A 331 28.52 -17.38 -6.78
CA ALA A 331 27.26 -16.77 -6.37
C ALA A 331 26.93 -15.49 -7.16
N ALA A 332 27.92 -14.63 -7.45
CA ALA A 332 27.73 -13.46 -8.30
C ALA A 332 27.32 -13.85 -9.73
N HIS A 333 27.93 -14.90 -10.30
CA HIS A 333 27.50 -15.42 -11.61
C HIS A 333 26.07 -16.01 -11.58
N GLN A 334 25.72 -16.75 -10.53
CA GLN A 334 24.35 -17.25 -10.34
C GLN A 334 23.36 -16.09 -10.17
N PHE A 335 23.74 -15.03 -9.46
CA PHE A 335 22.94 -13.82 -9.31
C PHE A 335 22.62 -13.19 -10.66
N VAL A 336 23.61 -12.99 -11.54
CA VAL A 336 23.38 -12.43 -12.89
C VAL A 336 22.34 -13.23 -13.67
N ASP A 337 22.46 -14.56 -13.63
CA ASP A 337 21.57 -15.47 -14.36
C ASP A 337 20.14 -15.49 -13.76
N ARG A 338 20.02 -15.54 -12.43
CA ARG A 338 18.74 -15.51 -11.72
C ARG A 338 18.05 -14.16 -11.85
N PHE A 339 18.75 -13.07 -11.55
CA PHE A 339 18.20 -11.71 -11.56
C PHE A 339 17.69 -11.31 -12.96
N GLY A 340 18.41 -11.70 -14.01
CA GLY A 340 17.99 -11.46 -15.40
C GLY A 340 16.69 -12.17 -15.81
N ARG A 341 16.34 -13.29 -15.15
CA ARG A 341 15.09 -14.04 -15.39
C ARG A 341 14.00 -13.79 -14.36
N ALA A 342 14.39 -13.31 -13.18
CA ALA A 342 13.48 -13.07 -12.07
C ALA A 342 12.43 -12.04 -12.46
N ARG A 343 11.17 -12.37 -12.19
CA ARG A 343 10.05 -11.46 -12.38
C ARG A 343 9.99 -10.50 -11.19
N LEU A 344 9.53 -9.28 -11.46
CA LEU A 344 9.19 -8.33 -10.41
C LEU A 344 7.88 -8.78 -9.77
N LEU A 345 7.94 -9.11 -8.47
CA LEU A 345 6.76 -9.39 -7.66
C LEU A 345 6.28 -8.06 -7.07
N ASP A 346 5.11 -7.62 -7.53
CA ASP A 346 4.48 -6.38 -7.10
C ASP A 346 3.07 -6.69 -6.60
N VAL A 347 2.97 -7.01 -5.31
CA VAL A 347 1.70 -7.27 -4.63
C VAL A 347 1.21 -5.96 -4.03
N GLU A 348 0.09 -5.44 -4.51
CA GLU A 348 -0.42 -4.14 -4.01
C GLU A 348 -1.15 -4.26 -2.67
N HIS A 349 -1.85 -5.37 -2.44
CA HIS A 349 -2.69 -5.57 -1.24
C HIS A 349 -2.67 -7.02 -0.77
N VAL A 350 -3.06 -7.95 -1.65
CA VAL A 350 -3.07 -9.39 -1.40
C VAL A 350 -2.61 -10.11 -2.65
N GLY A 351 -1.80 -11.16 -2.51
CA GLY A 351 -1.41 -12.07 -3.56
C GLY A 351 -1.63 -13.53 -3.16
N VAL A 352 -1.61 -14.42 -4.15
CA VAL A 352 -1.64 -15.87 -3.90
C VAL A 352 -0.40 -16.52 -4.49
N GLU A 353 0.41 -17.12 -3.62
CA GLU A 353 1.58 -17.89 -4.03
C GLU A 353 1.23 -19.37 -4.11
N LEU A 354 1.47 -19.98 -5.27
CA LEU A 354 1.46 -21.42 -5.46
C LEU A 354 2.83 -21.97 -5.04
N VAL A 355 2.82 -22.83 -4.03
CA VAL A 355 4.02 -23.37 -3.39
C VAL A 355 4.24 -24.82 -3.82
N ASP A 356 5.39 -25.08 -4.43
CA ASP A 356 5.82 -26.43 -4.83
C ASP A 356 6.38 -27.18 -3.62
N HIS A 357 5.81 -28.34 -3.30
CA HIS A 357 6.37 -29.32 -2.38
C HIS A 357 6.84 -30.54 -3.18
N ALA A 358 7.81 -31.30 -2.65
CA ALA A 358 8.53 -32.34 -3.40
C ALA A 358 7.68 -33.27 -4.30
N ASP A 359 6.44 -33.58 -3.92
CA ASP A 359 5.50 -34.40 -4.69
C ASP A 359 4.08 -33.80 -4.78
N SER A 360 3.85 -32.54 -4.38
CA SER A 360 2.52 -31.94 -4.32
C SER A 360 2.56 -30.41 -4.38
N TRP A 361 1.45 -29.78 -4.69
CA TRP A 361 1.30 -28.33 -4.69
C TRP A 361 0.39 -27.89 -3.55
N THR A 362 0.64 -26.70 -3.01
CA THR A 362 -0.29 -26.01 -2.13
C THR A 362 -0.29 -24.53 -2.49
N TRP A 363 -1.05 -23.71 -1.78
CA TRP A 363 -1.02 -22.27 -1.97
C TRP A 363 -1.09 -21.54 -0.64
N ARG A 364 -0.62 -20.30 -0.63
CA ARG A 364 -0.73 -19.39 0.52
C ARG A 364 -1.16 -18.00 0.07
N LEU A 365 -1.85 -17.29 0.95
CA LEU A 365 -2.14 -15.88 0.80
C LEU A 365 -0.98 -15.06 1.36
N VAL A 366 -0.61 -14.00 0.66
CA VAL A 366 0.45 -13.06 1.05
C VAL A 366 -0.09 -11.63 1.05
N ASP A 367 0.46 -10.77 1.89
CA ASP A 367 0.13 -9.34 1.92
C ASP A 367 0.96 -8.50 0.92
N ASP A 368 0.86 -7.18 1.00
CA ASP A 368 1.59 -6.21 0.18
C ASP A 368 3.11 -6.22 0.40
N ARG A 369 3.59 -6.86 1.46
CA ARG A 369 5.03 -7.08 1.74
C ARG A 369 5.50 -8.47 1.33
N ASP A 370 4.63 -9.24 0.68
CA ASP A 370 4.83 -10.66 0.40
C ASP A 370 5.02 -11.50 1.68
N ASP A 371 4.48 -11.06 2.82
CA ASP A 371 4.47 -11.86 4.05
C ASP A 371 3.27 -12.83 4.04
N ALA A 372 3.50 -14.09 4.43
CA ALA A 372 2.44 -15.10 4.44
C ALA A 372 1.40 -14.79 5.53
N VAL A 373 0.15 -14.58 5.13
CA VAL A 373 -0.97 -14.26 6.03
C VAL A 373 -1.92 -15.44 6.25
N ALA A 374 -1.99 -16.38 5.31
CA ALA A 374 -2.74 -17.63 5.48
C ALA A 374 -2.17 -18.75 4.59
N ALA A 375 -2.36 -19.99 5.01
CA ALA A 375 -1.90 -21.17 4.29
C ALA A 375 -3.08 -22.12 4.00
N CYS A 376 -3.09 -22.71 2.81
CA CYS A 376 -4.06 -23.73 2.45
C CYS A 376 -3.84 -25.00 3.27
N SER A 377 -4.95 -25.58 3.74
CA SER A 377 -4.94 -26.81 4.54
C SER A 377 -4.87 -28.08 3.66
N ALA A 378 -5.12 -27.94 2.36
CA ALA A 378 -5.08 -29.00 1.38
C ALA A 378 -3.77 -29.02 0.54
N THR A 379 -3.51 -30.18 -0.05
CA THR A 379 -2.46 -30.39 -1.04
C THR A 379 -3.07 -30.91 -2.34
N PHE A 380 -2.46 -30.52 -3.46
CA PHE A 380 -2.93 -30.80 -4.81
C PHE A 380 -1.88 -31.61 -5.57
N ASP A 381 -2.32 -32.49 -6.46
CA ASP A 381 -1.42 -33.35 -7.24
C ASP A 381 -0.61 -32.57 -8.31
N SER A 382 -1.10 -31.39 -8.72
CA SER A 382 -0.43 -30.57 -9.72
C SER A 382 -0.61 -29.07 -9.47
N ARG A 383 0.33 -28.26 -10.00
CA ARG A 383 0.23 -26.80 -10.01
C ARG A 383 -1.11 -26.31 -10.55
N ARG A 384 -1.62 -26.97 -11.60
CA ARG A 384 -2.86 -26.59 -12.26
C ARG A 384 -4.08 -26.82 -11.36
N ASP A 385 -4.06 -27.86 -10.53
CA ASP A 385 -5.15 -28.14 -9.59
C ASP A 385 -5.15 -27.15 -8.43
N ALA A 386 -3.96 -26.79 -7.92
CA ALA A 386 -3.82 -25.71 -6.94
C ALA A 386 -4.28 -24.36 -7.50
N GLU A 387 -3.86 -24.03 -8.72
CA GLU A 387 -4.28 -22.80 -9.42
C GLU A 387 -5.80 -22.78 -9.65
N ALA A 388 -6.40 -23.88 -10.09
CA ALA A 388 -7.85 -23.97 -10.27
C ALA A 388 -8.63 -23.83 -8.95
N ALA A 389 -8.09 -24.32 -7.84
CA ALA A 389 -8.69 -24.12 -6.52
C ALA A 389 -8.66 -22.65 -6.11
N VAL A 390 -7.55 -21.94 -6.36
CA VAL A 390 -7.44 -20.50 -6.11
C VAL A 390 -8.36 -19.69 -7.03
N GLU A 391 -8.43 -20.03 -8.32
CA GLU A 391 -9.33 -19.36 -9.28
C GLU A 391 -10.81 -19.50 -8.90
N ALA A 392 -11.20 -20.60 -8.25
CA ALA A 392 -12.55 -20.78 -7.70
C ALA A 392 -12.75 -20.02 -6.37
N LEU A 393 -11.69 -19.94 -5.54
CA LEU A 393 -11.70 -19.29 -4.23
C LEU A 393 -11.87 -17.78 -4.32
N LEU A 394 -11.08 -17.09 -5.15
CA LEU A 394 -10.99 -15.63 -5.14
C LEU A 394 -12.36 -14.92 -5.40
N PRO A 395 -13.18 -15.34 -6.38
CA PRO A 395 -14.51 -14.75 -6.58
C PRO A 395 -15.49 -15.09 -5.46
N ALA A 396 -15.40 -16.29 -4.89
CA ALA A 396 -16.25 -16.69 -3.76
C ALA A 396 -15.92 -15.91 -2.49
N LEU A 397 -14.65 -15.56 -2.29
CA LEU A 397 -14.16 -14.83 -1.12
C LEU A 397 -14.66 -13.39 -1.05
N GLU A 398 -14.81 -12.71 -2.19
CA GLU A 398 -15.32 -11.32 -2.29
C GLU A 398 -16.67 -11.14 -1.59
N THR A 399 -17.54 -12.16 -1.69
CA THR A 399 -18.91 -12.14 -1.15
C THR A 399 -19.10 -13.09 0.03
N ALA A 400 -18.02 -13.67 0.54
CA ALA A 400 -18.08 -14.62 1.65
C ALA A 400 -18.67 -13.95 2.90
N SER A 401 -19.60 -14.64 3.56
CA SER A 401 -20.09 -14.21 4.87
C SER A 401 -18.99 -14.32 5.92
N VAL A 402 -18.98 -13.39 6.86
CA VAL A 402 -18.05 -13.37 7.99
C VAL A 402 -18.79 -13.82 9.24
N THR A 403 -18.38 -14.94 9.82
CA THR A 403 -18.92 -15.53 11.05
C THR A 403 -17.87 -15.52 12.16
N VAL A 404 -18.28 -15.80 13.41
CA VAL A 404 -17.36 -15.87 14.55
C VAL A 404 -17.59 -17.17 15.31
N ALA A 405 -16.52 -17.94 15.51
CA ALA A 405 -16.54 -19.13 16.34
C ALA A 405 -16.90 -18.74 17.78
N GLY A 406 -17.82 -19.47 18.40
CA GLY A 406 -18.39 -19.11 19.70
C GLY A 406 -19.69 -18.31 19.63
N ASP A 407 -20.01 -17.67 18.50
CA ASP A 407 -21.31 -17.01 18.29
C ASP A 407 -22.24 -17.99 17.54
N PRO A 408 -23.43 -18.34 18.06
CA PRO A 408 -24.33 -19.25 17.35
C PRO A 408 -24.86 -18.59 16.08
N ALA A 409 -25.10 -19.37 15.04
CA ALA A 409 -25.46 -18.84 13.72
C ALA A 409 -26.44 -19.73 12.95
N TYR A 410 -27.44 -19.08 12.33
CA TYR A 410 -28.22 -19.67 11.25
C TYR A 410 -27.44 -19.49 9.95
N GLU A 411 -27.02 -20.59 9.35
CA GLU A 411 -26.28 -20.61 8.10
C GLU A 411 -27.20 -21.08 6.97
N LEU A 412 -27.52 -20.18 6.05
CA LEU A 412 -28.41 -20.42 4.92
C LEU A 412 -27.57 -20.64 3.66
N TYR A 413 -27.69 -21.80 3.03
CA TYR A 413 -26.82 -22.23 1.94
C TYR A 413 -27.58 -22.96 0.83
N ASP A 414 -26.98 -22.98 -0.37
CA ASP A 414 -27.49 -23.72 -1.51
C ASP A 414 -26.97 -25.16 -1.54
N ALA A 415 -27.90 -26.12 -1.61
CA ALA A 415 -27.65 -27.56 -1.69
C ALA A 415 -28.26 -28.11 -2.99
N GLY A 416 -27.52 -28.00 -4.09
CA GLY A 416 -28.04 -28.30 -5.44
C GLY A 416 -29.05 -27.26 -5.88
N ASP A 417 -30.24 -27.68 -6.31
CA ASP A 417 -31.34 -26.78 -6.72
C ASP A 417 -32.19 -26.27 -5.54
N LYS A 418 -31.81 -26.61 -4.30
CA LYS A 418 -32.59 -26.30 -3.09
C LYS A 418 -31.79 -25.45 -2.11
N ARG A 419 -32.43 -24.46 -1.51
CA ARG A 419 -31.91 -23.76 -0.33
C ARG A 419 -32.14 -24.57 0.93
N ARG A 420 -31.21 -24.48 1.88
CA ARG A 420 -31.29 -25.10 3.21
C ARG A 420 -30.75 -24.15 4.27
N TRP A 421 -31.10 -24.41 5.51
CA TRP A 421 -30.47 -23.74 6.65
C TRP A 421 -29.96 -24.77 7.65
N ARG A 422 -28.92 -24.40 8.39
CA ARG A 422 -28.44 -25.13 9.57
C ARG A 422 -28.18 -24.17 10.72
N LEU A 423 -28.44 -24.60 11.94
CA LEU A 423 -28.08 -23.87 13.15
C LEU A 423 -26.76 -24.45 13.68
N VAL A 424 -25.77 -23.58 13.84
CA VAL A 424 -24.47 -23.87 14.43
C VAL A 424 -24.45 -23.29 15.85
N ASP A 425 -24.07 -24.10 16.83
CA ASP A 425 -23.96 -23.69 18.23
C ASP A 425 -22.62 -22.99 18.54
N GLU A 426 -22.45 -22.53 19.79
CA GLU A 426 -21.22 -21.87 20.26
C GLU A 426 -19.98 -22.79 20.21
N ALA A 427 -20.19 -24.11 20.23
CA ALA A 427 -19.14 -25.11 20.13
C ALA A 427 -18.88 -25.57 18.68
N GLU A 428 -19.47 -24.87 17.70
CA GLU A 428 -19.38 -25.11 16.27
C GLU A 428 -20.02 -26.41 15.77
N HIS A 429 -20.87 -27.04 16.58
CA HIS A 429 -21.66 -28.18 16.15
C HIS A 429 -22.89 -27.71 15.40
N VAL A 430 -23.21 -28.42 14.31
CA VAL A 430 -24.51 -28.27 13.69
C VAL A 430 -25.53 -28.98 14.57
N VAL A 431 -26.50 -28.25 15.11
CA VAL A 431 -27.47 -28.78 16.09
C VAL A 431 -28.89 -28.89 15.54
N ALA A 432 -29.24 -28.08 14.54
CA ALA A 432 -30.54 -28.15 13.85
C ALA A 432 -30.37 -27.89 12.35
N ARG A 433 -31.30 -28.40 11.52
CA ARG A 433 -31.32 -28.18 10.07
C ARG A 433 -32.74 -28.03 9.55
N SER A 434 -32.87 -27.39 8.39
CA SER A 434 -34.13 -27.40 7.64
C SER A 434 -34.55 -28.83 7.26
N PRO A 435 -35.84 -29.19 7.35
CA PRO A 435 -36.35 -30.50 6.96
C PRO A 435 -36.01 -30.85 5.51
N ARG A 436 -35.80 -32.15 5.25
CA ARG A 436 -35.31 -32.64 3.93
C ARG A 436 -36.31 -32.45 2.80
N GLU A 437 -37.60 -32.33 3.11
CA GLU A 437 -38.72 -32.33 2.16
C GLU A 437 -39.08 -30.95 1.60
N LEU A 438 -38.60 -29.86 2.20
CA LEU A 438 -38.83 -28.50 1.71
C LEU A 438 -38.21 -28.35 0.29
N THR A 439 -39.00 -27.83 -0.66
CA THR A 439 -38.65 -27.82 -2.10
C THR A 439 -38.52 -26.43 -2.72
N ALA A 440 -38.93 -25.35 -2.04
CA ALA A 440 -38.83 -23.98 -2.58
C ALA A 440 -37.96 -23.06 -1.70
N ALA A 441 -37.36 -22.03 -2.30
CA ALA A 441 -36.40 -21.13 -1.65
C ALA A 441 -36.99 -20.13 -0.63
N ALA A 442 -38.17 -19.57 -0.91
CA ALA A 442 -38.85 -18.62 0.01
C ALA A 442 -39.39 -19.25 1.32
N PRO A 443 -39.70 -20.56 1.37
CA PRO A 443 -39.96 -21.27 2.63
C PRO A 443 -38.78 -21.35 3.61
N VAL A 444 -37.53 -21.35 3.13
CA VAL A 444 -36.36 -21.73 3.96
C VAL A 444 -35.98 -20.64 4.96
N GLU A 445 -35.89 -19.38 4.52
CA GLU A 445 -35.65 -18.23 5.41
C GLU A 445 -36.75 -18.11 6.47
N ARG A 446 -38.02 -18.19 6.04
CA ARG A 446 -39.18 -18.19 6.94
C ARG A 446 -39.14 -19.34 7.94
N SER A 447 -38.71 -20.54 7.52
CA SER A 447 -38.59 -21.69 8.43
C SER A 447 -37.49 -21.47 9.49
N ALA A 448 -36.36 -20.85 9.14
CA ALA A 448 -35.33 -20.51 10.12
C ALA A 448 -35.85 -19.47 11.14
N GLU A 449 -36.58 -18.44 10.67
CA GLU A 449 -37.24 -17.44 11.52
C GLU A 449 -38.28 -18.08 12.45
N GLN A 450 -39.16 -18.93 11.92
CA GLN A 450 -40.15 -19.66 12.70
C GLN A 450 -39.49 -20.55 13.77
N PHE A 451 -38.38 -21.22 13.46
CA PHE A 451 -37.64 -21.97 14.46
C PHE A 451 -37.05 -21.04 15.53
N ALA A 452 -36.40 -19.95 15.14
CA ALA A 452 -35.81 -18.99 16.06
C ALA A 452 -36.84 -18.37 17.02
N ASP A 453 -38.00 -17.98 16.50
CA ASP A 453 -39.06 -17.29 17.24
C ASP A 453 -39.77 -18.21 18.24
N HIS A 454 -39.91 -19.50 17.91
CA HIS A 454 -40.71 -20.43 18.70
C HIS A 454 -39.90 -21.46 19.51
N ALA A 455 -38.63 -21.71 19.19
CA ALA A 455 -37.84 -22.75 19.84
C ALA A 455 -37.70 -22.55 21.35
N LEU A 456 -37.54 -21.31 21.82
CA LEU A 456 -37.31 -21.04 23.25
C LEU A 456 -38.48 -21.47 24.14
N GLU A 457 -39.72 -21.31 23.66
CA GLU A 457 -40.95 -21.57 24.43
C GLU A 457 -41.64 -22.90 24.09
N ALA A 458 -41.12 -23.64 23.11
CA ALA A 458 -41.72 -24.87 22.63
C ALA A 458 -41.79 -25.96 23.72
N ASP A 459 -42.80 -26.81 23.72
CA ASP A 459 -42.83 -27.96 24.63
C ASP A 459 -42.02 -29.14 24.07
N VAL A 460 -41.58 -30.06 24.93
CA VAL A 460 -40.97 -31.32 24.49
C VAL A 460 -41.99 -32.44 24.62
N VAL A 461 -42.24 -33.14 23.53
CA VAL A 461 -43.32 -34.12 23.45
C VAL A 461 -42.88 -35.42 22.82
N GLU A 462 -43.54 -36.51 23.18
CA GLU A 462 -43.34 -37.85 22.62
C GLU A 462 -44.72 -38.40 22.27
N ILE A 463 -44.84 -39.02 21.11
CA ILE A 463 -46.05 -39.74 20.67
C ILE A 463 -45.67 -41.22 20.66
N GLU A 464 -46.37 -42.05 21.44
CA GLU A 464 -46.07 -43.49 21.53
C GLU A 464 -46.54 -44.25 20.28
N ASP A 465 -47.80 -44.05 19.87
CA ASP A 465 -48.41 -44.68 18.69
C ASP A 465 -49.20 -43.64 17.88
N ALA A 466 -50.15 -42.94 18.52
CA ALA A 466 -50.91 -41.84 17.93
C ALA A 466 -51.47 -40.90 19.01
N GLU A 467 -51.76 -39.65 18.65
CA GLU A 467 -52.32 -38.62 19.51
C GLU A 467 -53.25 -37.70 18.74
N TYR A 468 -54.34 -37.24 19.38
CA TYR A 468 -55.16 -36.16 18.86
C TYR A 468 -54.51 -34.81 19.22
N GLU A 469 -54.14 -34.02 18.23
CA GLU A 469 -53.65 -32.66 18.39
C GLU A 469 -54.78 -31.67 18.09
N VAL A 470 -55.08 -30.78 19.04
CA VAL A 470 -56.05 -29.68 18.93
C VAL A 470 -55.25 -28.38 18.77
N TYR A 471 -55.41 -27.68 17.64
CA TYR A 471 -54.54 -26.58 17.27
C TYR A 471 -55.34 -25.38 16.70
N PRO A 472 -54.85 -24.14 16.87
CA PRO A 472 -55.46 -22.96 16.26
C PRO A 472 -55.08 -22.86 14.76
N ASP A 473 -56.04 -22.43 13.93
CA ASP A 473 -55.81 -22.05 12.55
C ASP A 473 -55.57 -20.54 12.46
N ASP A 474 -54.29 -20.15 12.42
CA ASP A 474 -53.86 -18.75 12.33
C ASP A 474 -54.00 -18.15 10.91
N HIS A 475 -54.57 -18.88 9.95
CA HIS A 475 -54.69 -18.38 8.57
C HIS A 475 -55.59 -17.13 8.41
N ALA A 476 -56.47 -16.82 9.36
CA ALA A 476 -57.36 -15.67 9.25
C ALA A 476 -56.67 -14.30 9.48
N ALA A 477 -55.55 -14.24 10.21
CA ALA A 477 -54.92 -12.97 10.58
C ALA A 477 -54.00 -12.38 9.49
N THR A 478 -53.58 -13.17 8.50
CA THR A 478 -52.53 -12.76 7.54
C THR A 478 -53.09 -12.19 6.22
N ALA A 479 -54.40 -12.28 5.98
CA ALA A 479 -55.03 -11.73 4.76
C ALA A 479 -55.36 -10.22 4.84
N ALA A 480 -55.24 -9.59 6.02
CA ALA A 480 -55.64 -8.20 6.24
C ALA A 480 -54.50 -7.16 6.11
N ALA A 481 -53.30 -7.55 5.68
CA ALA A 481 -52.15 -6.65 5.54
C ALA A 481 -51.50 -6.71 4.15
N GLY A 482 -52.28 -6.49 3.10
CA GLY A 482 -51.78 -6.03 1.81
C GLY A 482 -52.03 -4.51 1.66
N PRO A 483 -51.04 -3.69 1.28
CA PRO A 483 -51.32 -2.30 0.94
C PRO A 483 -51.94 -2.25 -0.46
N ASP A 484 -52.98 -1.44 -0.61
CA ASP A 484 -53.74 -1.11 -1.83
C ASP A 484 -54.70 -2.20 -2.37
N ASP A 485 -55.98 -2.08 -2.01
CA ASP A 485 -57.01 -1.96 -3.06
C ASP A 485 -58.18 -1.08 -2.59
N ASP A 486 -58.52 -0.11 -3.44
CA ASP A 486 -59.34 1.06 -3.17
C ASP A 486 -60.71 0.84 -3.81
N LEU A 487 -61.65 0.20 -3.10
CA LEU A 487 -63.05 0.06 -3.55
C LEU A 487 -64.04 0.22 -2.39
N PRO A 488 -65.11 1.04 -2.55
CA PRO A 488 -66.02 1.36 -1.47
C PRO A 488 -67.10 0.27 -1.34
N VAL A 489 -67.18 -0.36 -0.17
CA VAL A 489 -68.31 -1.21 0.18
C VAL A 489 -69.49 -0.33 0.59
N ALA A 490 -70.59 -0.49 -0.14
CA ALA A 490 -71.85 0.17 0.10
C ALA A 490 -72.46 -0.28 1.43
N ALA A 491 -72.91 0.69 2.22
CA ALA A 491 -73.74 0.47 3.38
C ALA A 491 -75.12 -0.07 2.97
N ASP A 492 -75.52 -1.18 3.59
CA ASP A 492 -76.94 -1.53 3.73
C ASP A 492 -77.30 -1.63 5.22
N GLU A 493 -78.43 -1.01 5.55
CA GLU A 493 -78.96 -0.77 6.89
C GLU A 493 -79.44 -2.04 7.61
N PRO A 494 -79.40 -2.08 8.95
CA PRO A 494 -79.81 -3.24 9.74
C PRO A 494 -81.34 -3.34 9.90
N ALA A 495 -81.87 -4.56 9.79
CA ALA A 495 -83.24 -4.87 10.16
C ALA A 495 -83.40 -4.96 11.69
N ALA A 496 -84.48 -4.36 12.20
CA ALA A 496 -84.77 -4.14 13.61
C ALA A 496 -85.02 -5.40 14.46
N LYS A 497 -84.48 -5.41 15.68
CA LYS A 497 -84.96 -6.22 16.83
C LYS A 497 -86.11 -5.50 17.55
N PRO A 498 -87.09 -6.21 18.13
CA PRO A 498 -87.84 -5.71 19.28
C PRO A 498 -87.24 -6.23 20.59
N ASP A 499 -86.84 -5.27 21.41
CA ASP A 499 -86.93 -5.16 22.87
C ASP A 499 -86.70 -6.39 23.79
N GLY A 500 -85.71 -6.22 24.66
CA GLY A 500 -85.87 -6.57 26.08
C GLY A 500 -85.10 -7.78 26.62
N GLY A 501 -83.77 -7.66 26.73
CA GLY A 501 -82.97 -8.55 27.55
C GLY A 501 -81.56 -7.98 27.74
N THR A 502 -81.15 -7.77 28.98
CA THR A 502 -79.85 -7.22 29.36
C THR A 502 -78.71 -8.12 28.89
N THR A 503 -78.03 -7.76 27.81
CA THR A 503 -76.78 -8.38 27.39
C THR A 503 -75.62 -7.57 27.98
N LEU A 504 -74.79 -8.24 28.79
CA LEU A 504 -73.47 -7.75 29.12
C LEU A 504 -72.63 -7.82 27.84
N GLU A 505 -72.22 -6.67 27.31
CA GLU A 505 -71.22 -6.59 26.24
C GLU A 505 -69.87 -7.00 26.86
N TYR A 506 -69.36 -8.18 26.47
CA TYR A 506 -67.93 -8.48 26.48
C TYR A 506 -67.45 -8.22 25.06
N ASP A 507 -66.64 -7.16 24.88
CA ASP A 507 -65.79 -6.98 23.70
C ASP A 507 -64.59 -7.94 23.85
N ASP A 508 -64.80 -9.23 23.63
CA ASP A 508 -63.70 -10.13 23.27
C ASP A 508 -63.68 -10.19 21.74
N GLU A 509 -62.57 -9.78 21.12
CA GLU A 509 -62.33 -10.13 19.73
C GLU A 509 -62.39 -11.66 19.62
N PRO A 510 -63.10 -12.21 18.61
CA PRO A 510 -63.14 -13.66 18.46
C PRO A 510 -61.71 -14.19 18.30
N GLY A 511 -61.34 -15.16 19.13
CA GLY A 511 -60.05 -15.85 19.04
C GLY A 511 -59.92 -16.65 17.73
N PRO A 512 -58.75 -17.27 17.47
CA PRO A 512 -58.58 -18.10 16.29
C PRO A 512 -59.54 -19.29 16.34
N ASP A 513 -59.98 -19.74 15.17
CA ASP A 513 -60.68 -21.00 15.02
C ASP A 513 -59.72 -22.16 15.32
N TRP A 514 -60.25 -23.26 15.84
CA TRP A 514 -59.51 -24.43 16.30
C TRP A 514 -59.90 -25.67 15.50
N HIS A 515 -58.92 -26.45 15.12
CA HIS A 515 -59.09 -27.73 14.45
C HIS A 515 -58.53 -28.86 15.31
N TRP A 516 -58.87 -30.09 14.97
CA TRP A 516 -58.22 -31.25 15.54
C TRP A 516 -57.72 -32.18 14.44
N ARG A 517 -56.62 -32.88 14.70
CA ARG A 517 -56.07 -33.93 13.85
C ARG A 517 -55.60 -35.11 14.70
N LEU A 518 -55.79 -36.33 14.23
CA LEU A 518 -55.21 -37.54 14.80
C LEU A 518 -53.92 -37.85 14.06
N VAL A 519 -52.81 -37.88 14.76
CA VAL A 519 -51.46 -37.94 14.18
C VAL A 519 -50.69 -39.11 14.79
N THR A 520 -50.02 -39.90 13.96
CA THR A 520 -49.12 -40.98 14.44
C THR A 520 -47.78 -40.44 14.91
N ASP A 521 -46.95 -41.29 15.52
CA ASP A 521 -45.57 -40.96 15.90
C ASP A 521 -44.71 -40.51 14.70
N ASP A 522 -44.95 -41.11 13.53
CA ASP A 522 -44.33 -40.71 12.26
C ASP A 522 -44.88 -39.42 11.65
N ARG A 523 -45.82 -38.74 12.32
CA ARG A 523 -46.51 -37.51 11.87
C ARG A 523 -47.50 -37.71 10.72
N GLU A 524 -47.95 -38.92 10.46
CA GLU A 524 -49.00 -39.16 9.48
C GLU A 524 -50.37 -38.76 10.07
N VAL A 525 -51.10 -37.89 9.35
CA VAL A 525 -52.45 -37.51 9.77
C VAL A 525 -53.42 -38.62 9.36
N VAL A 526 -54.00 -39.28 10.35
CA VAL A 526 -54.94 -40.39 10.15
C VAL A 526 -56.36 -39.87 9.91
N ALA A 527 -56.77 -38.86 10.67
CA ALA A 527 -58.09 -38.25 10.61
C ALA A 527 -58.02 -36.77 11.00
N ALA A 528 -58.88 -35.91 10.46
CA ALA A 528 -58.95 -34.50 10.84
C ALA A 528 -60.39 -34.00 10.97
N SER A 529 -60.56 -32.86 11.64
CA SER A 529 -61.83 -32.14 11.73
C SER A 529 -62.20 -31.54 10.38
N THR A 530 -63.46 -31.70 9.99
CA THR A 530 -64.00 -31.12 8.75
C THR A 530 -64.46 -29.67 8.91
N GLU A 531 -64.63 -29.23 10.15
CA GLU A 531 -65.12 -27.89 10.50
C GLU A 531 -64.22 -27.23 11.56
N PRO A 532 -64.13 -25.88 11.54
CA PRO A 532 -63.49 -25.12 12.60
C PRO A 532 -64.33 -25.13 13.89
N HIS A 533 -63.65 -25.00 15.03
CA HIS A 533 -64.24 -24.90 16.36
C HIS A 533 -63.86 -23.56 17.01
N PRO A 534 -64.72 -22.91 17.80
CA PRO A 534 -64.44 -21.59 18.36
C PRO A 534 -63.32 -21.57 19.42
N ASP A 535 -63.01 -22.72 20.02
CA ASP A 535 -62.01 -22.87 21.07
C ASP A 535 -61.51 -24.33 21.18
N ALA A 536 -60.37 -24.51 21.86
CA ALA A 536 -59.74 -25.81 22.06
C ALA A 536 -60.62 -26.81 22.82
N ASP A 537 -61.43 -26.34 23.78
CA ASP A 537 -62.34 -27.19 24.56
C ASP A 537 -63.45 -27.77 23.67
N THR A 538 -63.97 -26.95 22.74
CA THR A 538 -64.99 -27.36 21.76
C THR A 538 -64.43 -28.36 20.75
N ALA A 539 -63.20 -28.16 20.26
CA ALA A 539 -62.51 -29.13 19.42
C ALA A 539 -62.25 -30.46 20.16
N THR A 540 -61.91 -30.40 21.45
CA THR A 540 -61.74 -31.57 22.30
C THR A 540 -63.06 -32.34 22.49
N GLU A 541 -64.17 -31.63 22.67
CA GLU A 541 -65.50 -32.25 22.74
C GLU A 541 -65.93 -32.86 21.40
N ALA A 542 -65.52 -32.28 20.27
CA ALA A 542 -65.71 -32.89 18.95
C ALA A 542 -64.98 -34.22 18.82
N ILE A 543 -63.73 -34.33 19.30
CA ILE A 543 -63.00 -35.60 19.38
C ILE A 543 -63.77 -36.62 20.22
N ARG A 544 -64.36 -36.23 21.37
CA ARG A 544 -65.19 -37.13 22.19
C ARG A 544 -66.37 -37.69 21.38
N ARG A 545 -67.01 -36.87 20.56
CA ARG A 545 -68.09 -37.30 19.66
C ARG A 545 -67.60 -38.26 18.58
N VAL A 546 -66.46 -37.96 17.96
CA VAL A 546 -65.82 -38.85 16.97
C VAL A 546 -65.56 -40.22 17.57
N ARG A 547 -65.03 -40.30 18.81
CA ARG A 547 -64.79 -41.59 19.49
C ARG A 547 -66.07 -42.39 19.70
N GLU A 548 -67.11 -41.74 20.21
CA GLU A 548 -68.41 -42.35 20.46
C GLU A 548 -69.03 -42.83 19.15
N GLN A 549 -69.10 -41.95 18.14
CA GLN A 549 -69.69 -42.23 16.83
C GLN A 549 -68.92 -43.28 16.04
N ALA A 550 -67.59 -43.18 15.94
CA ALA A 550 -66.77 -44.14 15.22
C ALA A 550 -66.82 -45.55 15.84
N SER A 551 -66.98 -45.65 17.17
CA SER A 551 -67.12 -46.94 17.86
C SER A 551 -68.43 -47.66 17.56
N GLU A 552 -69.48 -46.91 17.23
CA GLU A 552 -70.81 -47.41 16.87
C GLU A 552 -71.05 -47.40 15.36
N ALA A 553 -70.11 -46.85 14.58
CA ALA A 553 -70.31 -46.61 13.16
C ALA A 553 -70.27 -47.90 12.34
N GLU A 554 -71.29 -48.09 11.51
CA GLU A 554 -71.29 -49.14 10.51
C GLU A 554 -70.64 -48.63 9.21
N LEU A 555 -69.87 -49.50 8.55
CA LEU A 555 -69.35 -49.18 7.22
C LEU A 555 -70.47 -49.37 6.19
N ILE A 556 -70.78 -48.30 5.47
CA ILE A 556 -71.73 -48.33 4.38
C ILE A 556 -71.04 -48.90 3.14
N GLU A 557 -71.47 -50.10 2.71
CA GLU A 557 -71.03 -50.72 1.46
C GLU A 557 -72.23 -51.02 0.57
N PHE A 558 -72.27 -50.42 -0.62
CA PHE A 558 -73.31 -50.71 -1.61
C PHE A 558 -72.76 -51.46 -2.81
N GLU A 559 -73.52 -52.46 -3.30
CA GLU A 559 -73.29 -53.13 -4.59
C GLU A 559 -74.03 -52.45 -5.76
N HIS A 560 -74.95 -51.52 -5.46
CA HIS A 560 -75.79 -50.78 -6.42
C HIS A 560 -76.06 -49.37 -5.88
N ALA A 561 -76.58 -48.46 -6.71
CA ALA A 561 -76.88 -47.10 -6.27
C ALA A 561 -77.85 -47.05 -5.06
N ALA A 562 -77.70 -46.10 -4.14
CA ALA A 562 -78.51 -45.96 -2.95
C ALA A 562 -79.05 -44.53 -2.79
N PHE A 563 -80.32 -44.40 -2.41
CA PHE A 563 -80.89 -43.12 -2.00
C PHE A 563 -80.58 -42.87 -0.52
N GLN A 564 -79.87 -41.78 -0.22
CA GLN A 564 -79.63 -41.27 1.13
C GLN A 564 -80.53 -40.06 1.38
N VAL A 565 -81.28 -40.09 2.49
CA VAL A 565 -82.03 -38.94 2.99
C VAL A 565 -81.29 -38.40 4.21
N TYR A 566 -80.93 -37.11 4.21
CA TYR A 566 -80.10 -36.48 5.24
C TYR A 566 -80.62 -35.09 5.59
N GLU A 567 -80.23 -34.58 6.76
CA GLU A 567 -80.47 -33.20 7.18
C GLU A 567 -79.27 -32.34 6.74
N ALA A 568 -79.54 -31.23 6.06
CA ALA A 568 -78.51 -30.27 5.66
C ALA A 568 -78.23 -29.28 6.80
N ASP A 569 -77.10 -28.56 6.72
CA ASP A 569 -76.66 -27.58 7.74
C ASP A 569 -77.68 -26.47 8.04
N SER A 570 -78.63 -26.23 7.11
CA SER A 570 -79.76 -25.31 7.30
C SER A 570 -80.86 -25.84 8.23
N GLY A 571 -80.77 -27.10 8.68
CA GLY A 571 -81.82 -27.83 9.42
C GLY A 571 -82.94 -28.36 8.51
N GLU A 572 -82.72 -28.38 7.20
CA GLU A 572 -83.70 -28.82 6.20
C GLU A 572 -83.33 -30.17 5.60
N TRP A 573 -84.33 -30.97 5.25
CA TRP A 573 -84.14 -32.33 4.78
C TRP A 573 -83.91 -32.36 3.27
N ARG A 574 -82.90 -33.10 2.83
CA ARG A 574 -82.56 -33.32 1.41
C ARG A 574 -82.37 -34.81 1.15
N TRP A 575 -82.39 -35.19 -0.14
CA TRP A 575 -82.03 -36.54 -0.55
C TRP A 575 -81.00 -36.50 -1.66
N ARG A 576 -80.13 -37.51 -1.72
CA ARG A 576 -79.17 -37.74 -2.80
C ARG A 576 -79.14 -39.21 -3.20
N LEU A 577 -79.01 -39.49 -4.49
CA LEU A 577 -78.76 -40.80 -5.05
C LEU A 577 -77.26 -40.95 -5.25
N ILE A 578 -76.68 -41.96 -4.62
CA ILE A 578 -75.24 -42.22 -4.61
C ILE A 578 -75.00 -43.54 -5.33
N ASP A 579 -73.96 -43.67 -6.17
CA ASP A 579 -73.61 -44.95 -6.82
C ASP A 579 -72.78 -45.88 -5.91
N GLU A 580 -72.29 -47.00 -6.46
CA GLU A 580 -71.47 -47.99 -5.74
C GLU A 580 -70.07 -47.46 -5.34
N ASP A 581 -69.66 -46.34 -5.96
CA ASP A 581 -68.38 -45.67 -5.77
C ASP A 581 -68.50 -44.41 -4.88
N GLY A 582 -69.70 -44.10 -4.36
CA GLY A 582 -69.92 -42.95 -3.51
C GLY A 582 -70.22 -41.65 -4.26
N ASN A 583 -70.36 -41.68 -5.59
CA ASN A 583 -70.65 -40.49 -6.40
C ASN A 583 -72.12 -40.11 -6.35
N VAL A 584 -72.41 -38.82 -6.18
CA VAL A 584 -73.80 -38.31 -6.24
C VAL A 584 -74.26 -38.27 -7.70
N LEU A 585 -75.15 -39.21 -8.07
CA LEU A 585 -75.77 -39.29 -9.39
C LEU A 585 -76.93 -38.29 -9.58
N ALA A 586 -77.63 -37.96 -8.49
CA ALA A 586 -78.73 -37.00 -8.46
C ALA A 586 -78.99 -36.50 -7.04
N ASP A 587 -79.48 -35.27 -6.88
CA ASP A 587 -79.93 -34.72 -5.60
C ASP A 587 -81.38 -34.21 -5.65
N SER A 588 -81.92 -33.82 -4.50
CA SER A 588 -83.30 -33.34 -4.38
C SER A 588 -83.57 -32.01 -5.08
N GLY A 589 -82.54 -31.21 -5.38
CA GLY A 589 -82.61 -29.87 -5.97
C GLY A 589 -83.45 -28.84 -5.19
N ALA A 590 -84.07 -29.24 -4.09
CA ALA A 590 -84.98 -28.47 -3.26
C ALA A 590 -84.90 -28.95 -1.80
N GLU A 591 -85.09 -28.01 -0.89
CA GLU A 591 -85.14 -28.22 0.55
C GLU A 591 -86.53 -28.72 0.96
N HIS A 592 -86.56 -29.70 1.86
CA HIS A 592 -87.81 -30.23 2.42
C HIS A 592 -87.91 -29.91 3.91
N THR A 593 -89.11 -29.55 4.35
CA THR A 593 -89.34 -29.10 5.74
C THR A 593 -89.40 -30.25 6.75
N SER A 594 -89.36 -31.50 6.27
CA SER A 594 -89.33 -32.70 7.11
C SER A 594 -88.76 -33.92 6.36
N ARG A 595 -88.17 -34.86 7.12
CA ARG A 595 -87.69 -36.15 6.62
C ARG A 595 -88.72 -36.90 5.77
N GLY A 596 -89.98 -36.92 6.22
CA GLY A 596 -91.06 -37.61 5.52
C GLY A 596 -91.36 -37.01 4.15
N GLU A 597 -91.26 -35.69 4.01
CA GLU A 597 -91.46 -34.99 2.74
C GLU A 597 -90.32 -35.26 1.74
N ALA A 598 -89.07 -35.26 2.22
CA ALA A 598 -87.90 -35.65 1.42
C ALA A 598 -88.00 -37.12 0.97
N ALA A 599 -88.42 -38.02 1.86
CA ALA A 599 -88.60 -39.43 1.56
C ALA A 599 -89.72 -39.68 0.55
N GLU A 600 -90.85 -38.99 0.63
CA GLU A 600 -91.95 -39.08 -0.36
C GLU A 600 -91.52 -38.56 -1.74
N ALA A 601 -90.77 -37.45 -1.79
CA ALA A 601 -90.22 -36.91 -3.03
C ALA A 601 -89.25 -37.90 -3.70
N MET A 602 -88.36 -38.51 -2.92
CA MET A 602 -87.46 -39.57 -3.36
C MET A 602 -88.20 -40.84 -3.81
N MET A 603 -89.27 -41.27 -3.11
CA MET A 603 -90.05 -42.46 -3.49
C MET A 603 -90.63 -42.37 -4.91
N THR A 604 -90.95 -41.16 -5.38
CA THR A 604 -91.39 -40.93 -6.77
C THR A 604 -90.29 -41.26 -7.79
N LEU A 605 -89.03 -41.05 -7.41
CA LEU A 605 -87.85 -41.37 -8.24
C LEU A 605 -87.42 -42.84 -8.11
N LYS A 606 -87.61 -43.46 -6.93
CA LYS A 606 -87.36 -44.89 -6.69
C LYS A 606 -88.22 -45.81 -7.58
N GLU A 607 -89.39 -45.35 -8.03
CA GLU A 607 -90.17 -46.06 -9.05
C GLU A 607 -89.43 -46.22 -10.40
N GLN A 608 -88.46 -45.34 -10.70
CA GLN A 608 -87.65 -45.37 -11.93
C GLN A 608 -86.30 -46.08 -11.76
N ALA A 609 -85.83 -46.26 -10.53
CA ALA A 609 -84.60 -46.99 -10.16
C ALA A 609 -84.93 -48.02 -9.06
N PRO A 610 -85.61 -49.14 -9.38
CA PRO A 610 -86.13 -50.09 -8.39
C PRO A 610 -85.03 -50.89 -7.68
N ASP A 611 -83.86 -51.01 -8.30
CA ASP A 611 -82.70 -51.71 -7.76
C ASP A 611 -81.89 -50.82 -6.79
N ALA A 612 -82.29 -49.54 -6.63
CA ALA A 612 -81.60 -48.63 -5.72
C ALA A 612 -82.04 -48.84 -4.26
N GLU A 613 -81.06 -49.07 -3.39
CA GLU A 613 -81.29 -49.28 -1.97
C GLU A 613 -81.71 -47.98 -1.27
N LEU A 614 -82.46 -48.07 -0.17
CA LEU A 614 -82.74 -46.90 0.68
C LEU A 614 -81.81 -46.96 1.87
N LEU A 615 -80.89 -46.00 1.97
CA LEU A 615 -80.01 -45.87 3.11
C LEU A 615 -80.68 -44.97 4.16
N GLU A 616 -80.97 -45.56 5.30
CA GLU A 616 -81.33 -44.81 6.51
C GLU A 616 -80.17 -44.91 7.50
N ILE A 617 -79.51 -43.79 7.72
CA ILE A 617 -78.50 -43.66 8.75
C ILE A 617 -79.26 -43.47 10.07
N GLU A 618 -79.39 -44.54 10.85
CA GLU A 618 -80.02 -44.51 12.19
C GLU A 618 -79.00 -44.23 13.30
N THR A 619 -77.71 -44.42 13.01
CA THR A 619 -76.54 -44.19 13.88
C THR A 619 -75.41 -43.67 13.00
N ALA A 620 -74.31 -43.15 13.58
CA ALA A 620 -73.15 -42.74 12.79
C ALA A 620 -72.66 -43.84 11.82
N ALA A 621 -72.02 -43.45 10.72
CA ALA A 621 -71.59 -44.39 9.70
C ALA A 621 -70.33 -43.93 8.96
N PHE A 622 -69.52 -44.89 8.52
CA PHE A 622 -68.39 -44.62 7.63
C PHE A 622 -68.81 -44.74 6.17
N GLU A 623 -68.45 -43.75 5.37
CA GLU A 623 -68.63 -43.74 3.92
C GLU A 623 -67.27 -43.76 3.22
N LEU A 624 -67.09 -44.70 2.29
CA LEU A 624 -65.96 -44.70 1.34
C LEU A 624 -66.43 -44.05 0.04
N PHE A 625 -65.73 -43.03 -0.43
CA PHE A 625 -66.11 -42.26 -1.60
C PHE A 625 -64.92 -42.11 -2.56
N VAL A 626 -65.22 -41.88 -3.84
CA VAL A 626 -64.23 -41.48 -4.84
C VAL A 626 -64.27 -39.96 -5.01
N ASP A 627 -63.10 -39.32 -4.97
CA ASP A 627 -62.94 -37.88 -5.19
C ASP A 627 -62.91 -37.52 -6.69
N GLU A 628 -62.68 -36.24 -7.00
CA GLU A 628 -62.63 -35.75 -8.39
C GLU A 628 -61.45 -36.30 -9.21
N ASP A 629 -60.42 -36.87 -8.56
CA ASP A 629 -59.19 -37.39 -9.15
C ASP A 629 -59.17 -38.93 -9.24
N ASP A 630 -60.35 -39.58 -9.13
CA ASP A 630 -60.53 -41.03 -9.09
C ASP A 630 -59.84 -41.72 -7.87
N GLY A 631 -59.55 -40.96 -6.80
CA GLY A 631 -58.97 -41.43 -5.54
C GLY A 631 -60.03 -41.78 -4.50
N TRP A 632 -59.83 -42.88 -3.76
CA TRP A 632 -60.74 -43.34 -2.69
C TRP A 632 -60.42 -42.68 -1.35
N GLY A 633 -61.34 -41.87 -0.82
CA GLY A 633 -61.31 -41.33 0.54
C GLY A 633 -62.26 -42.06 1.49
N TRP A 634 -62.22 -41.69 2.77
CA TRP A 634 -63.18 -42.12 3.78
C TRP A 634 -63.64 -40.93 4.62
N ARG A 635 -64.92 -40.94 5.03
CA ARG A 635 -65.49 -39.93 5.94
C ARG A 635 -66.44 -40.56 6.95
N LEU A 636 -66.48 -40.00 8.15
CA LEU A 636 -67.40 -40.34 9.23
C LEU A 636 -68.55 -39.34 9.24
N ILE A 637 -69.76 -39.87 9.17
CA ILE A 637 -71.01 -39.10 9.15
C ILE A 637 -71.82 -39.44 10.40
N ASP A 638 -72.44 -38.45 11.03
CA ASP A 638 -73.31 -38.66 12.19
C ASP A 638 -74.72 -39.14 11.82
N GLU A 639 -75.59 -39.31 12.82
CA GLU A 639 -77.00 -39.71 12.62
C GLU A 639 -77.85 -38.68 11.83
N GLY A 640 -77.42 -37.42 11.77
CA GLY A 640 -78.06 -36.35 11.01
C GLY A 640 -77.62 -36.31 9.55
N GLY A 641 -76.50 -36.94 9.22
CA GLY A 641 -75.89 -36.87 7.89
C GLY A 641 -74.78 -35.83 7.77
N GLN A 642 -74.35 -35.22 8.87
CA GLN A 642 -73.27 -34.21 8.90
C GLN A 642 -71.89 -34.90 9.00
N LEU A 643 -70.88 -34.31 8.35
CA LEU A 643 -69.50 -34.78 8.41
C LEU A 643 -68.87 -34.42 9.77
N VAL A 644 -68.21 -35.40 10.38
CA VAL A 644 -67.61 -35.24 11.72
C VAL A 644 -66.10 -35.45 11.69
N ALA A 645 -65.63 -36.35 10.82
CA ALA A 645 -64.21 -36.61 10.61
C ALA A 645 -63.99 -37.12 9.19
N GLU A 646 -62.83 -36.85 8.62
CA GLU A 646 -62.43 -37.44 7.35
C GLU A 646 -60.95 -37.82 7.32
N GLY A 647 -60.61 -38.73 6.42
CA GLY A 647 -59.22 -39.02 6.08
C GLY A 647 -58.66 -37.90 5.20
N PRO A 648 -57.45 -37.38 5.49
CA PRO A 648 -56.87 -36.25 4.76
C PRO A 648 -56.38 -36.60 3.35
N GLU A 649 -56.16 -37.89 3.07
CA GLU A 649 -55.65 -38.37 1.80
C GLU A 649 -56.65 -39.32 1.12
N THR A 650 -56.62 -39.32 -0.21
CA THR A 650 -57.31 -40.31 -1.02
C THR A 650 -56.35 -41.36 -1.55
N HIS A 651 -56.87 -42.56 -1.79
CA HIS A 651 -56.07 -43.77 -2.03
C HIS A 651 -56.42 -44.42 -3.36
N PRO A 652 -55.48 -45.11 -4.03
CA PRO A 652 -55.72 -45.67 -5.36
C PRO A 652 -56.77 -46.81 -5.39
N THR A 653 -57.16 -47.34 -4.22
CA THR A 653 -58.13 -48.43 -4.13
C THR A 653 -59.03 -48.28 -2.92
N ARG A 654 -60.30 -48.69 -3.06
CA ARG A 654 -61.26 -48.82 -1.95
C ARG A 654 -60.71 -49.59 -0.76
N GLY A 655 -59.95 -50.66 -1.01
CA GLY A 655 -59.32 -51.47 0.04
C GLY A 655 -58.24 -50.74 0.83
N ALA A 656 -57.53 -49.80 0.20
CA ALA A 656 -56.54 -48.94 0.86
C ALA A 656 -57.24 -47.83 1.68
N ALA A 657 -58.30 -47.21 1.15
CA ALA A 657 -59.13 -46.27 1.91
C ALA A 657 -59.77 -46.91 3.14
N ARG A 658 -60.23 -48.16 3.02
CA ARG A 658 -60.70 -48.94 4.18
C ARG A 658 -59.58 -49.21 5.20
N GLN A 659 -58.35 -49.44 4.75
CA GLN A 659 -57.21 -49.58 5.67
C GLN A 659 -56.90 -48.26 6.39
N ALA A 660 -56.91 -47.14 5.68
CA ALA A 660 -56.73 -45.82 6.29
C ALA A 660 -57.83 -45.49 7.30
N MET A 661 -59.10 -45.79 6.99
CA MET A 661 -60.23 -45.69 7.92
C MET A 661 -60.02 -46.59 9.16
N ASN A 662 -59.56 -47.84 8.98
CA ASN A 662 -59.29 -48.74 10.10
C ASN A 662 -58.19 -48.18 11.03
N ARG A 663 -57.26 -47.36 10.54
CA ARG A 663 -56.26 -46.72 11.40
C ARG A 663 -56.88 -45.73 12.38
N LEU A 664 -57.94 -45.00 12.00
CA LEU A 664 -58.71 -44.20 12.96
C LEU A 664 -59.27 -45.12 14.06
N LEU A 665 -59.85 -46.26 13.67
CA LEU A 665 -60.42 -47.23 14.62
C LEU A 665 -59.36 -47.82 15.57
N GLU A 666 -58.15 -48.06 15.07
CA GLU A 666 -57.01 -48.56 15.85
C GLU A 666 -56.55 -47.57 16.93
N HIS A 667 -56.72 -46.26 16.69
CA HIS A 667 -56.23 -45.17 17.54
C HIS A 667 -57.34 -44.30 18.16
N LEU A 668 -58.59 -44.77 18.21
CA LEU A 668 -59.72 -43.99 18.76
C LEU A 668 -59.48 -43.50 20.19
N ASP A 669 -58.85 -44.33 21.02
CA ASP A 669 -58.62 -44.04 22.43
C ASP A 669 -57.31 -43.26 22.69
N ALA A 670 -56.64 -42.77 21.64
CA ALA A 670 -55.42 -41.96 21.75
C ALA A 670 -55.59 -40.75 22.69
N ASP A 671 -54.51 -40.22 23.25
CA ASP A 671 -54.58 -39.04 24.12
C ASP A 671 -54.91 -37.76 23.31
N VAL A 672 -55.37 -36.71 23.98
CA VAL A 672 -55.62 -35.40 23.37
C VAL A 672 -54.63 -34.38 23.91
N ARG A 673 -53.95 -33.66 23.01
CA ARG A 673 -53.04 -32.56 23.32
C ARG A 673 -53.52 -31.27 22.66
N THR A 674 -53.55 -30.19 23.43
CA THR A 674 -53.67 -28.84 22.89
C THR A 674 -52.30 -28.35 22.42
N MET A 675 -52.20 -27.94 21.16
CA MET A 675 -51.03 -27.33 20.54
C MET A 675 -51.26 -25.83 20.35
N ASP A 676 -51.14 -25.04 21.41
CA ASP A 676 -51.12 -23.57 21.32
C ASP A 676 -49.71 -23.02 21.02
N ARG A 677 -48.69 -23.89 21.02
CA ARG A 677 -47.28 -23.56 20.78
C ARG A 677 -46.61 -24.64 19.93
N ALA A 678 -45.45 -24.28 19.37
CA ALA A 678 -44.60 -25.25 18.71
C ALA A 678 -44.06 -26.29 19.70
N VAL A 679 -43.65 -27.45 19.19
CA VAL A 679 -43.13 -28.54 20.01
C VAL A 679 -41.87 -29.16 19.40
N PHE A 680 -40.95 -29.57 20.27
CA PHE A 680 -39.92 -30.55 19.94
C PHE A 680 -40.53 -31.94 20.14
N GLN A 681 -40.92 -32.59 19.05
CA GLN A 681 -41.36 -33.98 19.09
C GLN A 681 -40.15 -34.91 19.02
N THR A 682 -39.96 -35.73 20.06
CA THR A 682 -38.94 -36.75 20.14
C THR A 682 -39.48 -38.09 19.65
N TYR A 683 -38.68 -38.83 18.89
CA TYR A 683 -39.03 -40.16 18.39
C TYR A 683 -37.76 -41.03 18.27
N ALA A 684 -37.92 -42.34 18.10
CA ALA A 684 -36.80 -43.27 17.98
C ALA A 684 -36.84 -44.00 16.63
N ASP A 685 -35.77 -43.85 15.84
CA ASP A 685 -35.52 -44.59 14.60
C ASP A 685 -34.07 -45.09 14.61
N ASP A 686 -33.87 -46.32 15.09
CA ASP A 686 -32.59 -46.91 15.53
C ASP A 686 -31.86 -46.15 16.66
N ASP A 687 -31.78 -44.82 16.58
CA ASP A 687 -31.31 -43.85 17.58
C ASP A 687 -32.42 -42.81 17.88
N TRP A 688 -32.22 -41.96 18.88
CA TRP A 688 -33.19 -40.93 19.27
C TRP A 688 -33.05 -39.66 18.41
N HIS A 689 -34.19 -39.18 17.93
CA HIS A 689 -34.28 -38.01 17.09
C HIS A 689 -35.33 -37.01 17.59
N TRP A 690 -35.18 -35.75 17.20
CA TRP A 690 -36.22 -34.74 17.39
C TRP A 690 -36.54 -34.02 16.08
N ARG A 691 -37.82 -33.63 15.96
CA ARG A 691 -38.34 -32.75 14.91
C ARG A 691 -39.10 -31.61 15.55
N PHE A 692 -38.99 -30.41 14.98
CA PHE A 692 -39.66 -29.21 15.46
C PHE A 692 -40.91 -28.93 14.65
N VAL A 693 -42.04 -28.86 15.35
CA VAL A 693 -43.36 -28.85 14.73
C VAL A 693 -44.16 -27.66 15.20
N LEU A 694 -44.71 -26.90 14.27
CA LEU A 694 -45.61 -25.79 14.56
C LEU A 694 -47.00 -26.29 14.96
N PRO A 695 -47.83 -25.44 15.61
CA PRO A 695 -49.24 -25.75 15.84
C PRO A 695 -49.99 -26.23 14.60
N SER A 696 -49.71 -25.64 13.42
CA SER A 696 -50.28 -26.04 12.13
C SER A 696 -49.97 -27.48 11.73
N GLY A 697 -48.95 -28.10 12.33
CA GLY A 697 -48.43 -29.41 11.96
C GLY A 697 -47.23 -29.36 11.01
N ASP A 698 -46.84 -28.17 10.56
CA ASP A 698 -45.70 -27.99 9.67
C ASP A 698 -44.37 -28.31 10.38
N LEU A 699 -43.55 -29.13 9.72
CA LEU A 699 -42.18 -29.40 10.14
C LEU A 699 -41.27 -28.25 9.68
N VAL A 700 -40.52 -27.69 10.63
CA VAL A 700 -39.70 -26.49 10.40
C VAL A 700 -38.22 -26.74 10.65
N ALA A 701 -37.87 -27.67 11.53
CA ALA A 701 -36.50 -28.08 11.81
C ALA A 701 -36.43 -29.57 12.18
N ASP A 702 -35.32 -30.22 11.86
CA ASP A 702 -34.95 -31.53 12.39
C ASP A 702 -33.59 -31.42 13.11
N ASP A 703 -33.29 -32.39 13.96
CA ASP A 703 -31.93 -32.55 14.47
C ASP A 703 -30.90 -32.72 13.34
N ALA A 704 -29.67 -32.31 13.65
CA ALA A 704 -28.56 -32.50 12.73
C ALA A 704 -27.90 -33.88 12.87
N THR A 705 -27.98 -34.46 14.07
CA THR A 705 -27.32 -35.70 14.48
C THR A 705 -28.23 -36.50 15.39
N ALA A 706 -28.30 -37.81 15.17
CA ALA A 706 -29.00 -38.73 16.06
C ALA A 706 -28.36 -38.79 17.44
N HIS A 707 -29.17 -39.06 18.46
CA HIS A 707 -28.73 -39.21 19.85
C HIS A 707 -28.81 -40.68 20.28
N PRO A 708 -27.75 -41.27 20.85
CA PRO A 708 -27.77 -42.67 21.30
C PRO A 708 -28.84 -42.99 22.36
N THR A 709 -29.24 -42.00 23.16
CA THR A 709 -30.23 -42.18 24.24
C THR A 709 -31.18 -41.01 24.34
N ARG A 710 -32.39 -41.29 24.85
CA ARG A 710 -33.43 -40.29 25.15
C ARG A 710 -32.91 -39.20 26.09
N ASP A 711 -32.23 -39.59 27.16
CA ASP A 711 -31.74 -38.64 28.17
C ASP A 711 -30.73 -37.66 27.56
N GLU A 712 -29.84 -38.15 26.69
CA GLU A 712 -28.87 -37.32 25.96
C GLU A 712 -29.55 -36.37 24.97
N LEU A 713 -30.59 -36.82 24.27
CA LEU A 713 -31.40 -35.95 23.43
C LEU A 713 -32.01 -34.82 24.26
N LEU A 714 -32.68 -35.16 25.37
CA LEU A 714 -33.35 -34.17 26.22
C LEU A 714 -32.36 -33.17 26.84
N GLU A 715 -31.18 -33.61 27.27
CA GLU A 715 -30.11 -32.74 27.76
C GLU A 715 -29.59 -31.77 26.68
N SER A 716 -29.60 -32.19 25.40
CA SER A 716 -29.14 -31.34 24.29
C SER A 716 -30.11 -30.20 23.94
N LEU A 717 -31.43 -30.40 24.14
CA LEU A 717 -32.45 -29.46 23.70
C LEU A 717 -32.32 -28.08 24.36
N ASP A 718 -31.88 -28.00 25.61
CA ASP A 718 -31.64 -26.71 26.28
C ASP A 718 -30.59 -25.87 25.51
N GLY A 719 -29.52 -26.52 25.04
CA GLY A 719 -28.49 -25.89 24.21
C GLY A 719 -28.99 -25.50 22.82
N VAL A 720 -29.84 -26.33 22.21
CA VAL A 720 -30.49 -26.01 20.92
C VAL A 720 -31.36 -24.76 21.04
N ARG A 721 -32.21 -24.69 22.08
CA ARG A 721 -33.09 -23.53 22.34
C ARG A 721 -32.29 -22.26 22.59
N GLU A 722 -31.23 -22.38 23.37
CA GLU A 722 -30.36 -21.26 23.69
C GLU A 722 -29.66 -20.69 22.45
N SER A 723 -29.14 -21.60 21.61
CA SER A 723 -28.51 -21.26 20.33
C SER A 723 -29.52 -20.66 19.35
N ALA A 724 -30.69 -21.27 19.22
CA ALA A 724 -31.75 -20.83 18.31
C ALA A 724 -32.21 -19.39 18.60
N ALA A 725 -32.27 -18.99 19.87
CA ALA A 725 -32.70 -17.65 20.28
C ALA A 725 -31.61 -16.58 20.14
N ARG A 726 -30.32 -16.96 20.23
CA ARG A 726 -29.19 -16.02 20.12
C ARG A 726 -28.60 -15.93 18.72
N ALA A 727 -28.87 -16.94 17.89
CA ALA A 727 -28.20 -17.09 16.61
C ALA A 727 -28.49 -15.94 15.65
N SER A 728 -27.44 -15.52 14.95
CA SER A 728 -27.53 -14.54 13.87
C SER A 728 -27.58 -15.23 12.51
N SER A 729 -28.33 -14.67 11.57
CA SER A 729 -28.54 -15.25 10.25
C SER A 729 -27.48 -14.80 9.25
N HIS A 730 -26.88 -15.76 8.53
CA HIS A 730 -25.83 -15.56 7.54
C HIS A 730 -26.12 -16.37 6.28
N THR A 731 -25.87 -15.78 5.11
CA THR A 731 -25.96 -16.49 3.82
C THR A 731 -24.58 -17.05 3.46
N ILE A 732 -24.45 -18.37 3.46
CA ILE A 732 -23.22 -19.08 3.19
C ILE A 732 -23.15 -19.48 1.72
N GLY A 733 -22.13 -18.96 1.02
CA GLY A 733 -21.79 -19.35 -0.35
C GLY A 733 -20.83 -20.54 -0.38
N ASP A 734 -20.00 -20.60 -1.43
CA ASP A 734 -18.95 -21.62 -1.57
C ASP A 734 -17.84 -21.48 -0.52
N VAL A 735 -17.66 -20.26 0.00
CA VAL A 735 -16.63 -19.91 1.00
C VAL A 735 -17.25 -19.06 2.10
N THR A 736 -16.83 -19.32 3.33
CA THR A 736 -17.16 -18.53 4.53
C THR A 736 -15.86 -18.14 5.22
N VAL A 737 -15.77 -16.89 5.69
CA VAL A 737 -14.69 -16.50 6.59
C VAL A 737 -15.19 -16.65 8.02
N GLN A 738 -14.45 -17.35 8.88
CA GLN A 738 -14.77 -17.46 10.30
C GLN A 738 -13.63 -16.90 11.13
N LEU A 739 -13.91 -15.92 11.99
CA LEU A 739 -12.96 -15.48 13.02
C LEU A 739 -13.04 -16.39 14.24
N TYR A 740 -11.90 -16.67 14.86
CA TYR A 740 -11.84 -17.46 16.08
C TYR A 740 -10.72 -16.95 17.00
N GLU A 741 -10.83 -17.23 18.30
CA GLU A 741 -9.84 -16.83 19.30
C GLU A 741 -9.07 -18.04 19.83
N SER A 742 -7.74 -18.02 19.65
CA SER A 742 -6.82 -19.02 20.20
C SER A 742 -5.63 -18.33 20.86
N GLY A 743 -5.90 -17.65 21.97
CA GLY A 743 -4.94 -16.75 22.63
C GLY A 743 -5.01 -15.34 22.06
N ASP A 744 -4.75 -15.21 20.76
CA ASP A 744 -5.02 -14.03 19.93
C ASP A 744 -6.13 -14.36 18.91
N TRP A 745 -6.60 -13.37 18.16
CA TRP A 745 -7.61 -13.54 17.10
C TRP A 745 -6.99 -14.05 15.81
N HIS A 746 -7.66 -15.01 15.18
CA HIS A 746 -7.32 -15.62 13.90
C HIS A 746 -8.56 -15.63 12.99
N TRP A 747 -8.36 -15.97 11.73
CA TRP A 747 -9.46 -16.28 10.82
C TRP A 747 -9.12 -17.51 9.98
N ARG A 748 -10.16 -18.23 9.57
CA ARG A 748 -10.05 -19.35 8.64
C ARG A 748 -11.10 -19.26 7.56
N LEU A 749 -10.79 -19.87 6.42
CA LEU A 749 -11.71 -20.05 5.30
C LEU A 749 -12.31 -21.43 5.40
N LEU A 750 -13.63 -21.50 5.44
CA LEU A 750 -14.39 -22.74 5.44
C LEU A 750 -15.14 -22.86 4.12
N ASP A 751 -15.22 -24.09 3.60
CA ASP A 751 -16.13 -24.38 2.52
C ASP A 751 -17.59 -24.39 3.00
N ARG A 752 -18.52 -24.60 2.06
CA ARG A 752 -19.95 -24.71 2.38
C ARG A 752 -20.24 -25.77 3.45
N ASP A 753 -19.52 -26.88 3.45
CA ASP A 753 -19.74 -28.03 4.34
C ASP A 753 -18.96 -27.89 5.68
N ARG A 754 -18.35 -26.72 5.92
CA ARG A 754 -17.51 -26.36 7.08
C ARG A 754 -16.17 -27.10 7.14
N GLU A 755 -15.68 -27.61 6.01
CA GLU A 755 -14.31 -28.11 5.91
C GLU A 755 -13.34 -26.94 5.72
N GLU A 756 -12.19 -27.01 6.37
CA GLU A 756 -11.19 -25.94 6.33
C GLU A 756 -10.45 -25.91 4.98
N ILE A 757 -10.50 -24.74 4.32
CA ILE A 757 -9.79 -24.46 3.07
C ILE A 757 -8.40 -23.90 3.38
N ALA A 758 -8.33 -22.94 4.30
CA ALA A 758 -7.10 -22.26 4.71
C ALA A 758 -7.25 -21.63 6.09
N ASP A 759 -6.13 -21.44 6.79
CA ASP A 759 -6.07 -20.80 8.11
C ASP A 759 -5.03 -19.68 8.14
N SER A 760 -5.27 -18.64 8.93
CA SER A 760 -4.39 -17.49 9.07
C SER A 760 -3.10 -17.87 9.80
N THR A 761 -1.96 -17.62 9.16
CA THR A 761 -0.62 -17.84 9.74
C THR A 761 -0.22 -16.71 10.69
N VAL A 762 -0.93 -15.58 10.62
CA VAL A 762 -0.78 -14.42 11.50
C VAL A 762 -1.91 -14.36 12.52
N SER A 763 -1.64 -13.72 13.66
CA SER A 763 -2.61 -13.45 14.71
C SER A 763 -2.85 -11.94 14.87
N TYR A 764 -4.01 -11.59 15.42
CA TYR A 764 -4.45 -10.21 15.63
C TYR A 764 -4.79 -9.99 17.11
N ALA A 765 -4.40 -8.85 17.66
CA ALA A 765 -4.57 -8.57 19.08
C ALA A 765 -6.06 -8.48 19.52
N ASP A 766 -6.96 -8.17 18.59
CA ASP A 766 -8.38 -8.03 18.85
C ASP A 766 -9.24 -8.35 17.62
N ARG A 767 -10.52 -8.67 17.86
CA ARG A 767 -11.52 -9.01 16.83
C ARG A 767 -11.63 -7.95 15.74
N ASN A 768 -11.60 -6.66 16.09
CA ASN A 768 -11.80 -5.60 15.11
C ASN A 768 -10.62 -5.52 14.13
N THR A 769 -9.40 -5.70 14.63
CA THR A 769 -8.20 -5.78 13.78
C THR A 769 -8.27 -7.00 12.85
N GLY A 770 -8.73 -8.15 13.34
CA GLY A 770 -8.97 -9.34 12.52
C GLY A 770 -10.03 -9.10 11.43
N VAL A 771 -11.14 -8.44 11.77
CA VAL A 771 -12.20 -8.07 10.80
C VAL A 771 -11.65 -7.14 9.72
N THR A 772 -10.87 -6.11 10.07
CA THR A 772 -10.25 -5.21 9.08
C THR A 772 -9.29 -5.94 8.13
N ALA A 773 -8.57 -6.96 8.61
CA ALA A 773 -7.72 -7.78 7.77
C ALA A 773 -8.55 -8.62 6.78
N VAL A 774 -9.66 -9.21 7.24
CA VAL A 774 -10.62 -9.92 6.37
C VAL A 774 -11.26 -8.97 5.36
N GLU A 775 -11.70 -7.77 5.76
CA GLU A 775 -12.28 -6.77 4.84
C GLU A 775 -11.28 -6.37 3.74
N THR A 776 -10.00 -6.23 4.10
CA THR A 776 -8.93 -5.96 3.14
C THR A 776 -8.76 -7.12 2.17
N LEU A 777 -8.76 -8.36 2.68
CA LEU A 777 -8.69 -9.57 1.87
C LEU A 777 -9.89 -9.65 0.89
N GLN A 778 -11.12 -9.42 1.35
CA GLN A 778 -12.32 -9.48 0.51
C GLN A 778 -12.33 -8.38 -0.56
N ALA A 779 -11.93 -7.16 -0.20
CA ALA A 779 -11.91 -6.02 -1.12
C ALA A 779 -10.91 -6.19 -2.28
N HIS A 780 -9.87 -7.00 -2.10
CA HIS A 780 -8.79 -7.18 -3.06
C HIS A 780 -8.64 -8.62 -3.59
N ALA A 781 -9.49 -9.55 -3.16
CA ALA A 781 -9.41 -10.96 -3.53
C ALA A 781 -9.45 -11.18 -5.05
N VAL A 782 -10.39 -10.54 -5.76
CA VAL A 782 -10.60 -10.75 -7.21
C VAL A 782 -9.42 -10.25 -8.05
N ASP A 783 -8.74 -9.21 -7.57
CA ASP A 783 -7.59 -8.61 -8.25
C ASP A 783 -6.24 -9.19 -7.78
N ALA A 784 -6.26 -10.14 -6.84
CA ALA A 784 -5.05 -10.73 -6.27
C ALA A 784 -4.24 -11.50 -7.34
N PRO A 785 -2.96 -11.16 -7.57
CA PRO A 785 -2.14 -11.90 -8.52
C PRO A 785 -1.87 -13.31 -8.00
N ILE A 786 -2.03 -14.30 -8.89
CA ILE A 786 -1.61 -15.68 -8.65
C ILE A 786 -0.21 -15.88 -9.26
N PHE A 787 0.75 -16.31 -8.46
CA PHE A 787 2.14 -16.48 -8.89
C PHE A 787 2.80 -17.71 -8.27
N ALA A 788 3.96 -18.10 -8.80
CA ALA A 788 4.81 -19.15 -8.25
C ALA A 788 6.28 -18.74 -8.39
N ILE A 789 7.10 -19.03 -7.39
CA ILE A 789 8.54 -18.78 -7.43
C ILE A 789 9.23 -20.02 -8.00
N GLU A 790 9.63 -19.97 -9.27
CA GLU A 790 10.26 -21.13 -9.93
C GLU A 790 11.76 -21.26 -9.57
N ASP A 791 12.50 -20.15 -9.61
CA ASP A 791 13.93 -20.08 -9.26
C ASP A 791 14.18 -18.90 -8.31
N ALA A 792 13.87 -17.68 -8.77
CA ALA A 792 13.90 -16.48 -7.95
C ALA A 792 12.91 -15.40 -8.43
N VAL A 793 12.53 -14.50 -7.54
CA VAL A 793 11.71 -13.31 -7.79
C VAL A 793 12.36 -12.07 -7.19
N ILE A 794 12.12 -10.91 -7.80
CA ILE A 794 12.53 -9.62 -7.25
C ILE A 794 11.35 -9.09 -6.43
N ARG A 795 11.49 -9.10 -5.11
CA ARG A 795 10.53 -8.53 -4.16
C ARG A 795 10.85 -7.06 -3.91
N LEU A 796 9.82 -6.23 -3.79
CA LEU A 796 9.98 -4.83 -3.37
C LEU A 796 9.66 -4.70 -1.88
N ASP A 797 10.44 -3.88 -1.19
CA ASP A 797 10.16 -3.50 0.20
C ASP A 797 10.16 -1.97 0.32
N ASN A 798 9.31 -1.44 1.21
CA ASN A 798 9.19 -0.01 1.50
C ASN A 798 9.06 0.27 3.01
N SER A 799 9.60 -0.61 3.84
CA SER A 799 9.58 -0.44 5.29
C SER A 799 10.42 0.77 5.73
N ASP A 800 11.62 0.90 5.15
CA ASP A 800 12.61 1.93 5.43
C ASP A 800 13.12 2.61 4.14
N GLY A 801 12.19 2.97 3.25
CA GLY A 801 12.47 3.45 1.90
C GLY A 801 12.39 2.32 0.87
N TRP A 802 12.27 2.65 -0.42
CA TRP A 802 12.08 1.64 -1.45
C TRP A 802 13.38 0.88 -1.70
N THR A 803 13.36 -0.44 -1.52
CA THR A 803 14.47 -1.34 -1.86
C THR A 803 13.94 -2.55 -2.64
N TRP A 804 14.84 -3.38 -3.14
CA TRP A 804 14.52 -4.65 -3.75
C TRP A 804 15.37 -5.77 -3.15
N GLU A 805 14.78 -6.96 -3.10
CA GLU A 805 15.43 -8.19 -2.67
C GLU A 805 15.21 -9.27 -3.72
N LEU A 806 16.26 -10.00 -4.08
CA LEU A 806 16.17 -11.20 -4.88
C LEU A 806 15.96 -12.37 -3.92
N VAL A 807 14.77 -12.97 -4.01
CA VAL A 807 14.31 -14.03 -3.12
C VAL A 807 14.19 -15.31 -3.92
N ASP A 808 14.75 -16.41 -3.41
CA ASP A 808 14.64 -17.72 -4.04
C ASP A 808 13.33 -18.45 -3.70
N ARG A 809 13.12 -19.64 -4.26
CA ARG A 809 11.94 -20.49 -4.02
C ARG A 809 11.74 -20.89 -2.55
N ASP A 810 12.80 -20.94 -1.76
CA ASP A 810 12.78 -21.32 -0.35
C ASP A 810 12.58 -20.07 0.54
N ARG A 811 12.32 -18.91 -0.09
CA ARG A 811 12.21 -17.57 0.51
C ARG A 811 13.48 -17.08 1.21
N GLU A 812 14.65 -17.54 0.77
CA GLU A 812 15.93 -17.00 1.20
C GLU A 812 16.30 -15.77 0.37
N VAL A 813 16.70 -14.68 1.04
CA VAL A 813 17.22 -13.49 0.36
C VAL A 813 18.65 -13.78 -0.07
N ILE A 814 18.88 -13.88 -1.38
CA ILE A 814 20.18 -14.19 -1.95
C ILE A 814 20.95 -12.95 -2.40
N ALA A 815 20.25 -11.85 -2.68
CA ALA A 815 20.84 -10.55 -3.00
C ALA A 815 19.84 -9.42 -2.69
N SER A 816 20.35 -8.21 -2.49
CA SER A 816 19.54 -7.02 -2.21
C SER A 816 20.11 -5.79 -2.91
N ALA A 817 19.31 -4.74 -2.99
CA ALA A 817 19.79 -3.42 -3.35
C ALA A 817 20.76 -2.91 -2.27
N ALA A 818 21.84 -2.25 -2.69
CA ALA A 818 22.81 -1.73 -1.74
C ALA A 818 22.30 -0.54 -0.92
N GLU A 819 21.41 0.28 -1.49
CA GLU A 819 20.82 1.45 -0.83
C GLU A 819 19.32 1.57 -1.13
N ALA A 820 18.57 2.12 -0.19
CA ALA A 820 17.15 2.43 -0.36
C ALA A 820 16.95 3.76 -1.11
N VAL A 821 15.95 3.80 -1.98
CA VAL A 821 15.62 4.95 -2.84
C VAL A 821 14.26 5.55 -2.47
N PRO A 822 13.96 6.81 -2.82
CA PRO A 822 12.80 7.51 -2.28
C PRO A 822 11.45 7.10 -2.91
N SER A 823 11.44 6.37 -4.03
CA SER A 823 10.21 6.03 -4.73
C SER A 823 10.27 4.66 -5.41
N LYS A 824 9.08 4.08 -5.60
CA LYS A 824 8.88 2.82 -6.35
C LYS A 824 9.41 2.91 -7.79
N ASP A 825 9.22 4.06 -8.45
CA ASP A 825 9.76 4.28 -9.80
C ASP A 825 11.29 4.32 -9.82
N ALA A 826 11.91 4.90 -8.78
CA ALA A 826 13.37 4.90 -8.65
C ALA A 826 13.90 3.48 -8.45
N VAL A 827 13.25 2.66 -7.61
CA VAL A 827 13.69 1.27 -7.38
C VAL A 827 13.55 0.42 -8.64
N ARG A 828 12.50 0.66 -9.44
CA ARG A 828 12.33 0.03 -10.75
C ARG A 828 13.43 0.43 -11.74
N SER A 829 13.89 1.68 -11.70
CA SER A 829 15.06 2.12 -12.48
C SER A 829 16.31 1.37 -12.06
N THR A 830 16.60 1.30 -10.76
CA THR A 830 17.75 0.56 -10.23
C THR A 830 17.74 -0.92 -10.63
N ILE A 831 16.57 -1.56 -10.64
CA ILE A 831 16.43 -2.94 -11.12
C ILE A 831 16.81 -3.08 -12.60
N GLU A 832 16.36 -2.14 -13.44
CA GLU A 832 16.74 -2.15 -14.87
C GLU A 832 18.23 -1.85 -15.08
N ASP A 833 18.81 -0.95 -14.28
CA ASP A 833 20.25 -0.67 -14.31
C ASP A 833 21.04 -1.94 -13.98
N VAL A 834 20.67 -2.65 -12.91
CA VAL A 834 21.29 -3.93 -12.53
C VAL A 834 21.10 -4.99 -13.63
N ARG A 835 19.92 -5.09 -14.24
CA ARG A 835 19.67 -6.02 -15.37
C ARG A 835 20.55 -5.74 -16.59
N GLN A 836 20.82 -4.47 -16.86
CA GLN A 836 21.65 -4.06 -17.98
C GLN A 836 23.14 -4.24 -17.68
N LEU A 837 23.58 -3.84 -16.49
CA LEU A 837 24.99 -3.72 -16.13
C LEU A 837 25.60 -5.03 -15.60
N ALA A 838 24.86 -5.79 -14.78
CA ALA A 838 25.40 -7.01 -14.15
C ALA A 838 25.91 -8.07 -15.16
N PRO A 839 25.26 -8.30 -16.32
CA PRO A 839 25.79 -9.22 -17.34
C PRO A 839 27.07 -8.76 -18.03
N MET A 840 27.36 -7.45 -17.99
CA MET A 840 28.56 -6.85 -18.58
C MET A 840 29.68 -6.68 -17.55
N ALA A 841 29.37 -6.83 -16.27
CA ALA A 841 30.27 -6.54 -15.18
C ALA A 841 31.48 -7.48 -15.14
N GLY A 842 32.68 -6.89 -15.19
CA GLY A 842 33.94 -7.60 -14.97
C GLY A 842 34.24 -7.83 -13.48
N ARG A 843 35.37 -8.49 -13.18
CA ARG A 843 35.89 -8.58 -11.81
C ARG A 843 36.88 -7.45 -11.56
N VAL A 844 36.78 -6.82 -10.38
CA VAL A 844 37.74 -5.85 -9.89
C VAL A 844 38.12 -6.14 -8.44
N ASP A 845 39.42 -6.32 -8.20
CA ASP A 845 39.99 -6.51 -6.87
C ASP A 845 40.64 -5.19 -6.40
N PHE A 846 40.18 -4.64 -5.28
CA PHE A 846 40.73 -3.42 -4.69
C PHE A 846 41.71 -3.69 -3.54
N ASP A 847 41.95 -4.96 -3.20
CA ASP A 847 42.80 -5.36 -2.07
C ASP A 847 44.30 -5.15 -2.35
N VAL A 848 44.63 -4.63 -3.53
CA VAL A 848 45.98 -4.27 -3.97
C VAL A 848 45.97 -2.86 -4.58
N ALA A 849 47.07 -2.15 -4.40
CA ALA A 849 47.24 -0.83 -5.01
C ALA A 849 47.12 -0.92 -6.53
N SER A 850 46.22 -0.12 -7.10
CA SER A 850 45.80 -0.24 -8.50
C SER A 850 45.56 1.12 -9.13
N PHE A 851 45.94 1.27 -10.39
CA PHE A 851 45.55 2.42 -11.19
C PHE A 851 44.18 2.20 -11.81
N GLU A 852 43.27 3.13 -11.62
CA GLU A 852 41.98 3.11 -12.28
C GLU A 852 41.92 4.19 -13.35
N LEU A 853 41.44 3.82 -14.52
CA LEU A 853 41.15 4.75 -15.61
C LEU A 853 39.71 5.23 -15.46
N ILE A 854 39.54 6.53 -15.28
CA ILE A 854 38.23 7.16 -15.10
C ILE A 854 37.98 8.17 -16.22
N ALA A 855 36.76 8.21 -16.74
CA ALA A 855 36.28 9.26 -17.63
C ALA A 855 35.66 10.40 -16.79
N ASP A 856 35.74 11.64 -17.27
CA ASP A 856 34.93 12.74 -16.76
C ASP A 856 33.62 12.90 -17.57
N ASP A 857 32.78 13.87 -17.19
CA ASP A 857 31.49 14.17 -17.84
C ASP A 857 31.60 14.47 -19.35
N GLU A 858 32.81 14.77 -19.86
CA GLU A 858 33.09 15.06 -21.27
C GLU A 858 33.75 13.87 -21.99
N ASP A 859 33.67 12.66 -21.42
CA ASP A 859 34.32 11.43 -21.88
C ASP A 859 35.86 11.53 -21.96
N ARG A 860 36.47 12.40 -21.12
CA ARG A 860 37.93 12.55 -21.07
C ARG A 860 38.53 11.66 -19.99
N TRP A 861 39.45 10.80 -20.40
CA TRP A 861 40.04 9.77 -19.56
C TRP A 861 41.29 10.26 -18.83
N ARG A 862 41.41 9.93 -17.55
CA ARG A 862 42.62 10.12 -16.74
C ARG A 862 42.83 8.94 -15.80
N TRP A 863 44.04 8.80 -15.27
CA TRP A 863 44.35 7.77 -14.28
C TRP A 863 44.19 8.33 -12.86
N ARG A 864 43.83 7.47 -11.91
CA ARG A 864 44.00 7.71 -10.47
C ARG A 864 44.59 6.47 -9.81
N LEU A 865 45.50 6.64 -8.87
CA LEU A 865 46.02 5.52 -8.07
C LEU A 865 45.17 5.36 -6.82
N ILE A 866 44.74 4.14 -6.59
CA ILE A 866 43.99 3.71 -5.41
C ILE A 866 44.90 2.83 -4.55
N ASP A 867 44.82 2.98 -3.23
CA ASP A 867 45.42 2.04 -2.29
C ASP A 867 44.50 0.86 -1.94
N GLU A 868 44.98 -0.01 -1.05
CA GLU A 868 44.28 -1.21 -0.57
C GLU A 868 43.02 -0.86 0.25
N ASP A 869 42.96 0.36 0.80
CA ASP A 869 41.83 0.88 1.58
C ASP A 869 40.82 1.63 0.69
N ARG A 870 40.95 1.50 -0.64
CA ARG A 870 40.13 2.16 -1.68
C ARG A 870 40.26 3.69 -1.72
N GLN A 871 41.25 4.26 -1.03
CA GLN A 871 41.50 5.70 -1.04
C GLN A 871 42.30 6.11 -2.28
N THR A 872 41.94 7.24 -2.85
CA THR A 872 42.71 7.80 -3.98
C THR A 872 43.93 8.53 -3.43
N VAL A 873 45.12 8.04 -3.76
CA VAL A 873 46.40 8.60 -3.28
C VAL A 873 46.96 9.62 -4.26
N ALA A 874 46.79 9.37 -5.56
CA ALA A 874 47.31 10.21 -6.63
C ALA A 874 46.33 10.29 -7.80
N THR A 875 46.36 11.39 -8.55
CA THR A 875 45.55 11.56 -9.76
C THR A 875 46.37 12.17 -10.88
N GLY A 876 46.13 11.71 -12.11
CA GLY A 876 46.69 12.28 -13.31
C GLY A 876 46.12 13.66 -13.61
N THR A 877 47.01 14.60 -13.92
CA THR A 877 46.64 15.97 -14.30
C THR A 877 46.31 16.11 -15.79
N GLU A 878 46.77 15.16 -16.61
CA GLU A 878 46.48 15.09 -18.03
C GLU A 878 45.19 14.29 -18.30
N THR A 879 44.43 14.72 -19.30
CA THR A 879 43.24 14.00 -19.77
C THR A 879 43.36 13.60 -21.23
N HIS A 880 42.77 12.47 -21.59
CA HIS A 880 42.91 11.81 -22.89
C HIS A 880 41.56 11.54 -23.52
N ASP A 881 41.51 11.43 -24.85
CA ASP A 881 40.24 11.24 -25.58
C ASP A 881 39.70 9.79 -25.50
N SER A 882 40.49 8.83 -25.00
CA SER A 882 40.08 7.43 -24.89
C SER A 882 40.83 6.69 -23.78
N SER A 883 40.23 5.61 -23.26
CA SER A 883 40.86 4.75 -22.25
C SER A 883 42.15 4.10 -22.76
N GLU A 884 42.23 3.75 -24.06
CA GLU A 884 43.44 3.20 -24.69
C GLU A 884 44.60 4.22 -24.67
N THR A 885 44.30 5.50 -24.94
CA THR A 885 45.31 6.57 -24.90
C THR A 885 45.74 6.87 -23.46
N ALA A 886 44.79 6.86 -22.52
CA ALA A 886 45.09 7.04 -21.10
C ALA A 886 45.93 5.89 -20.54
N ARG A 887 45.65 4.64 -20.95
CA ARG A 887 46.46 3.47 -20.60
C ARG A 887 47.88 3.59 -21.13
N ALA A 888 48.06 3.99 -22.39
CA ALA A 888 49.38 4.21 -22.96
C ALA A 888 50.16 5.31 -22.22
N ALA A 889 49.50 6.43 -21.90
CA ALA A 889 50.11 7.49 -21.10
C ALA A 889 50.46 7.06 -19.67
N LEU A 890 49.66 6.17 -19.07
CA LEU A 890 49.93 5.62 -17.74
C LEU A 890 51.20 4.75 -17.73
N GLU A 891 51.48 4.00 -18.80
CA GLU A 891 52.74 3.24 -18.91
C GLU A 891 53.97 4.16 -18.91
N ASP A 892 53.87 5.33 -19.57
CA ASP A 892 54.91 6.36 -19.52
C ASP A 892 55.03 6.91 -18.09
N VAL A 893 53.90 7.18 -17.42
CA VAL A 893 53.87 7.67 -16.02
C VAL A 893 54.49 6.67 -15.05
N ARG A 894 54.29 5.35 -15.22
CA ARG A 894 54.96 4.32 -14.40
C ARG A 894 56.47 4.43 -14.47
N THR A 895 56.99 4.60 -15.67
CA THR A 895 58.43 4.80 -15.90
C THR A 895 58.90 6.10 -15.22
N LEU A 896 58.12 7.18 -15.33
CA LEU A 896 58.43 8.46 -14.68
C LEU A 896 58.46 8.34 -13.16
N ILE A 897 57.54 7.59 -12.55
CA ILE A 897 57.47 7.35 -11.10
C ILE A 897 58.73 6.63 -10.61
N GLU A 898 59.18 5.60 -11.34
CA GLU A 898 60.38 4.82 -11.00
C GLU A 898 61.62 5.72 -10.99
N ASP A 899 61.81 6.50 -12.04
CA ASP A 899 62.98 7.37 -12.24
C ASP A 899 62.94 8.68 -11.43
N ALA A 900 61.77 9.08 -10.92
CA ALA A 900 61.59 10.40 -10.33
C ALA A 900 62.41 10.62 -9.06
N SER A 901 63.10 11.76 -8.99
CA SER A 901 63.75 12.26 -7.77
C SER A 901 62.75 13.00 -6.85
N ILE A 902 63.01 13.05 -5.54
CA ILE A 902 62.16 13.81 -4.59
C ILE A 902 62.83 15.16 -4.33
N LEU A 903 62.11 16.26 -4.60
CA LEU A 903 62.54 17.65 -4.45
C LEU A 903 61.56 18.40 -3.55
N GLU A 904 62.09 19.23 -2.65
CA GLU A 904 61.31 20.06 -1.73
C GLU A 904 61.41 21.53 -2.14
N ILE A 905 60.26 22.21 -2.18
CA ILE A 905 60.16 23.66 -2.39
C ILE A 905 59.82 24.29 -1.04
N ASP A 906 60.85 24.76 -0.34
CA ASP A 906 60.74 25.39 0.98
C ASP A 906 60.85 26.93 0.92
N SER A 907 61.06 27.45 -0.29
CA SER A 907 61.30 28.86 -0.56
C SER A 907 61.11 29.15 -2.05
N VAL A 908 60.82 30.41 -2.36
CA VAL A 908 60.72 30.90 -3.74
C VAL A 908 61.96 30.47 -4.52
N SER A 909 61.80 29.86 -5.69
CA SER A 909 62.89 29.23 -6.44
C SER A 909 62.71 29.39 -7.94
N PHE A 910 63.81 29.62 -8.64
CA PHE A 910 63.85 29.50 -10.09
C PHE A 910 64.00 28.02 -10.47
N GLU A 911 62.99 27.48 -11.12
CA GLU A 911 63.02 26.16 -11.70
C GLU A 911 63.50 26.23 -13.16
N LEU A 912 64.56 25.50 -13.47
CA LEU A 912 65.17 25.43 -14.79
C LEU A 912 64.93 24.03 -15.40
N HIS A 913 64.31 23.98 -16.57
CA HIS A 913 63.94 22.74 -17.27
C HIS A 913 64.10 22.85 -18.79
N THR A 914 64.03 21.72 -19.49
CA THR A 914 64.18 21.65 -20.95
C THR A 914 62.84 21.78 -21.68
N ALA A 915 62.76 22.61 -22.72
CA ALA A 915 61.60 22.70 -23.61
C ALA A 915 61.96 22.20 -25.02
N GLU A 916 60.98 22.03 -25.91
CA GLU A 916 61.15 21.51 -27.28
C GLU A 916 62.32 22.13 -28.06
N ASN A 917 62.63 23.42 -27.80
CA ASN A 917 63.63 24.19 -28.53
C ASN A 917 64.78 24.74 -27.65
N GLY A 918 65.01 24.19 -26.44
CA GLY A 918 66.12 24.60 -25.57
C GLY A 918 65.80 24.57 -24.07
N TRP A 919 66.21 25.59 -23.33
CA TRP A 919 66.03 25.72 -21.88
C TRP A 919 65.10 26.89 -21.57
N VAL A 920 64.20 26.71 -20.62
CA VAL A 920 63.31 27.74 -20.09
C VAL A 920 63.43 27.75 -18.57
N TRP A 921 63.05 28.87 -17.95
CA TRP A 921 63.01 28.97 -16.50
C TRP A 921 61.65 29.51 -16.06
N ARG A 922 61.21 29.11 -14.87
CA ARG A 922 60.06 29.68 -14.20
C ARG A 922 60.36 29.97 -12.73
N LEU A 923 59.81 31.05 -12.21
CA LEU A 923 59.88 31.43 -10.81
C LEU A 923 58.67 30.83 -10.10
N VAL A 924 58.93 29.93 -9.17
CA VAL A 924 57.90 29.26 -8.37
C VAL A 924 57.99 29.81 -6.95
N ASP A 925 56.85 30.09 -6.31
CA ASP A 925 56.81 30.49 -4.90
C ASP A 925 56.98 29.28 -3.96
N GLU A 926 57.01 29.55 -2.65
CA GLU A 926 57.13 28.51 -1.61
C GLU A 926 55.91 27.56 -1.54
N HIS A 927 54.82 27.91 -2.22
CA HIS A 927 53.57 27.14 -2.29
C HIS A 927 53.42 26.41 -3.63
N GLY A 928 54.49 26.28 -4.41
CA GLY A 928 54.45 25.59 -5.71
C GLY A 928 53.77 26.36 -6.85
N SER A 929 53.33 27.61 -6.63
CA SER A 929 52.66 28.42 -7.64
C SER A 929 53.65 29.13 -8.56
N THR A 930 53.39 29.14 -9.87
CA THR A 930 54.26 29.84 -10.82
C THR A 930 53.96 31.34 -10.82
N MET A 931 54.94 32.14 -10.41
CA MET A 931 54.83 33.60 -10.34
C MET A 931 55.20 34.29 -11.66
N ALA A 932 56.19 33.74 -12.35
CA ALA A 932 56.72 34.28 -13.60
C ALA A 932 57.39 33.19 -14.42
N GLU A 933 57.41 33.31 -15.74
CA GLU A 933 58.15 32.41 -16.62
C GLU A 933 58.92 33.16 -17.71
N SER A 934 59.94 32.52 -18.25
CA SER A 934 60.72 33.07 -19.35
C SER A 934 59.87 33.20 -20.61
N THR A 935 59.82 34.39 -21.20
CA THR A 935 59.12 34.69 -22.46
C THR A 935 59.77 34.08 -23.71
N GLN A 936 60.96 33.50 -23.58
CA GLN A 936 61.71 32.91 -24.68
C GLN A 936 62.48 31.66 -24.24
N THR A 937 62.70 30.75 -25.19
CA THR A 937 63.54 29.57 -24.99
C THR A 937 65.01 29.88 -25.28
N TYR A 938 65.91 29.45 -24.41
CA TYR A 938 67.34 29.69 -24.53
C TYR A 938 68.08 28.46 -25.07
N GLU A 939 68.98 28.66 -26.02
CA GLU A 939 69.74 27.57 -26.67
C GLU A 939 70.63 26.75 -25.71
N SER A 940 70.93 27.26 -24.52
CA SER A 940 71.77 26.55 -23.53
C SER A 940 71.39 26.89 -22.10
N ARG A 941 71.61 25.92 -21.20
CA ARG A 941 71.48 26.07 -19.74
C ARG A 941 72.16 27.33 -19.21
N THR A 942 73.36 27.63 -19.70
CA THR A 942 74.12 28.82 -19.28
C THR A 942 73.39 30.11 -19.65
N LYS A 943 72.86 30.22 -20.87
CA LYS A 943 72.10 31.41 -21.32
C LYS A 943 70.81 31.59 -20.52
N ALA A 944 70.07 30.51 -20.26
CA ALA A 944 68.87 30.57 -19.42
C ALA A 944 69.20 31.07 -18.00
N ARG A 945 70.30 30.58 -17.43
CA ARG A 945 70.76 31.00 -16.10
C ARG A 945 71.27 32.44 -16.08
N GLU A 946 71.90 32.92 -17.15
CA GLU A 946 72.27 34.33 -17.30
C GLU A 946 71.02 35.21 -17.30
N ALA A 947 70.03 34.90 -18.15
CA ALA A 947 68.78 35.66 -18.21
C ALA A 947 67.99 35.66 -16.89
N MET A 948 67.94 34.51 -16.21
CA MET A 948 67.36 34.40 -14.88
C MET A 948 68.08 35.32 -13.86
N ASN A 949 69.41 35.37 -13.89
CA ASN A 949 70.18 36.29 -13.01
C ASN A 949 69.95 37.76 -13.38
N ASP A 950 69.75 38.07 -14.65
CA ASP A 950 69.40 39.41 -15.10
C ASP A 950 68.02 39.81 -14.52
N VAL A 951 67.00 38.94 -14.62
CA VAL A 951 65.69 39.20 -13.99
C VAL A 951 65.83 39.30 -12.47
N LYS A 952 66.57 38.40 -11.82
CA LYS A 952 66.78 38.42 -10.37
C LYS A 952 67.45 39.70 -9.87
N SER A 953 68.35 40.30 -10.66
CA SER A 953 69.08 41.51 -10.29
C SER A 953 68.35 42.80 -10.62
N GLN A 954 67.52 42.81 -11.68
CA GLN A 954 66.91 44.03 -12.21
C GLN A 954 65.42 44.18 -11.85
N ALA A 955 64.68 43.08 -11.68
CA ALA A 955 63.25 43.13 -11.37
C ALA A 955 62.91 43.74 -10.00
N PRO A 956 63.67 43.54 -8.90
CA PRO A 956 63.31 44.09 -7.59
C PRO A 956 63.13 45.62 -7.56
N ASP A 957 63.91 46.34 -8.36
CA ASP A 957 63.87 47.80 -8.46
C ASP A 957 63.12 48.30 -9.71
N GLY A 958 62.40 47.41 -10.39
CA GLY A 958 61.73 47.73 -11.64
C GLY A 958 60.51 48.63 -11.46
N TRP A 959 60.27 49.56 -12.40
CA TRP A 959 59.09 50.43 -12.34
C TRP A 959 57.92 49.87 -13.14
N ILE A 960 56.70 50.15 -12.68
CA ILE A 960 55.46 49.69 -13.30
C ILE A 960 55.01 50.70 -14.36
N THR A 961 54.60 50.22 -15.54
CA THR A 961 54.01 51.03 -16.61
C THR A 961 52.76 50.34 -17.14
N PHE A 962 51.62 51.03 -17.07
CA PHE A 962 50.38 50.56 -17.66
C PHE A 962 50.31 50.98 -19.13
N THR A 963 49.96 50.03 -19.98
CA THR A 963 49.72 50.23 -21.41
C THR A 963 48.25 49.92 -21.67
N GLU A 964 47.52 50.87 -22.26
CA GLU A 964 46.13 50.66 -22.68
C GLU A 964 46.03 49.80 -23.95
#